data_AF-A0A9R1CKC7-F1
#
_entry.id   AF-A0A9R1CKC7-F1
#
_cell.length_a   1.000
_cell.length_b   1.000
_cell.length_c   1.000
_cell.angle_alpha   90.00
_cell.angle_beta   90.00
_cell.angle_gamma   90.00
#
_symmetry.space_group_name_H-M   'P 1'
#
loop_
_entity.id
_entity.type
_entity.pdbx_description
1 polymer ?
#
loop_
_entity_poly.entity_id
_entity_poly.type
_entity_poly.pdbx_seq_one_letter_code
_entity_poly.pdbx_strand_id
1 'polypeptide(L)'
;MSTSSDSQYTELEGFNFTGGLPTSSDLAPSVIFIIAYGLLLPLFLWRIITKQTRTTILIRPAIFILCRFGSLGLRAYMAKNSYGEGELIAELVMISVGPLFLIEPIISCWKRHIESDVAKAEQPRWVRSLSITLRTGLFAAILTAIVGSSLIGNAIDDSSMMDTVNALRRASMILSMIVVAISFVATLLTHLHFSLTLRGTMWLYSLEACMIIVTVYKLAQFESSNPDAAARSIVTFWVLQILFEFIAFVLIIAIPIPQWFPGPDRNVEFHDRDMETADSIEFCPFEGFQDLLVCGTYQIVEPNDGGKKPDEDASDDEQPPNQTQRVGRLLLFQVSQGHHLQELQKIETSAILDIKWSPNPKQEPQLAVADAKGRITVFGLDVETKRLREVQKIDVADETKLCLSLDFSNRRSPLAPSEIITSVSNGLLAHLIPTSSGYTLSSSWPAHDYEPWITTFDIDDPKTVWSGNIITVELGLETNFSYNKGGDDCKLKRWDLREPSRPTFVNKNFEAGVTTITPSPHTPNLLAVGSYDENLRFFDARSATKPLLSIPMGGGIWRTRFHPSAERAGDLLVACMHAGFKTVHISQGMTGGDWETDSNMNGSVVKTFEEHSSLAYGADWSRLPMEEEESLVGTCSFYDHTMHLWQG
;
A
#
# COMPACT_ATOMS: atom_id res chain seq x y z
N MET A 1 65.54 -31.18 19.35
CA MET A 1 65.16 -30.85 17.97
C MET A 1 63.76 -30.25 18.03
N SER A 2 63.71 -28.96 18.34
CA SER A 2 62.53 -28.11 18.25
C SER A 2 62.77 -27.22 17.05
N THR A 3 61.97 -27.30 15.98
CA THR A 3 61.81 -26.29 14.92
C THR A 3 61.13 -26.91 13.71
N SER A 4 59.86 -26.55 13.49
CA SER A 4 59.29 -26.31 12.15
C SER A 4 57.91 -25.65 12.22
N SER A 5 57.17 -25.78 13.34
CA SER A 5 55.88 -25.10 13.53
C SER A 5 56.00 -23.67 14.04
N ASP A 6 56.98 -23.36 14.90
CA ASP A 6 57.11 -22.02 15.50
C ASP A 6 57.52 -20.92 14.49
N SER A 7 58.26 -21.25 13.44
CA SER A 7 58.75 -20.26 12.46
C SER A 7 57.66 -19.74 11.52
N GLN A 8 56.67 -20.56 11.19
CA GLN A 8 55.57 -20.18 10.30
C GLN A 8 54.62 -19.17 10.98
N TYR A 9 54.41 -19.30 12.29
CA TYR A 9 53.64 -18.32 13.06
C TYR A 9 54.40 -17.00 13.28
N THR A 10 55.73 -17.01 13.35
CA THR A 10 56.54 -15.77 13.49
C THR A 10 56.48 -14.89 12.22
N GLU A 11 56.33 -15.48 11.03
CA GLU A 11 56.15 -14.73 9.77
C GLU A 11 54.72 -14.18 9.63
N LEU A 12 53.72 -14.89 10.14
CA LEU A 12 52.33 -14.40 10.24
C LEU A 12 52.18 -13.26 11.26
N GLU A 13 52.97 -13.22 12.35
CA GLU A 13 52.95 -12.11 13.32
C GLU A 13 53.36 -10.75 12.71
N GLY A 14 54.13 -10.75 11.62
CA GLY A 14 54.47 -9.55 10.85
C GLY A 14 53.29 -8.95 10.07
N PHE A 15 52.19 -9.72 9.90
CA PHE A 15 51.02 -9.30 9.17
C PHE A 15 49.98 -8.66 10.09
N ASN A 16 49.53 -7.45 9.74
CA ASN A 16 48.54 -6.72 10.52
C ASN A 16 47.12 -7.28 10.24
N PHE A 17 46.76 -8.34 10.96
CA PHE A 17 45.43 -8.93 10.95
C PHE A 17 44.43 -8.01 11.63
N THR A 18 43.33 -7.72 10.95
CA THR A 18 42.23 -6.94 11.53
C THR A 18 41.64 -7.70 12.71
N GLY A 19 41.79 -7.15 13.92
CA GLY A 19 41.39 -7.82 15.16
C GLY A 19 42.45 -8.73 15.79
N GLY A 20 43.68 -8.74 15.27
CA GLY A 20 44.78 -9.55 15.79
C GLY A 20 44.58 -11.05 15.60
N LEU A 21 45.57 -11.83 16.04
CA LEU A 21 45.48 -13.28 16.10
C LEU A 21 44.45 -13.69 17.17
N PRO A 22 43.56 -14.67 16.89
CA PRO A 22 42.61 -15.17 17.86
C PRO A 22 43.30 -15.70 19.12
N THR A 23 42.84 -15.25 20.29
CA THR A 23 43.35 -15.69 21.60
C THR A 23 42.24 -16.31 22.44
N SER A 24 42.60 -16.96 23.54
CA SER A 24 41.61 -17.48 24.50
C SER A 24 40.67 -16.40 25.06
N SER A 25 41.09 -15.12 25.05
CA SER A 25 40.29 -13.98 25.47
C SER A 25 39.13 -13.65 24.53
N ASP A 26 39.21 -14.09 23.26
CA ASP A 26 38.20 -13.81 22.24
C ASP A 26 36.99 -14.75 22.31
N LEU A 27 37.05 -15.83 23.11
CA LEU A 27 35.97 -16.81 23.21
C LEU A 27 34.67 -16.17 23.74
N ALA A 28 34.76 -15.49 24.88
CA ALA A 28 33.60 -14.89 25.52
C ALA A 28 32.90 -13.84 24.63
N PRO A 29 33.60 -12.82 24.09
CA PRO A 29 32.96 -11.85 23.20
C PRO A 29 32.44 -12.48 21.90
N SER A 30 33.13 -13.47 21.32
CA SER A 30 32.62 -14.18 20.13
C SER A 30 31.29 -14.87 20.40
N VAL A 31 31.16 -15.60 21.51
CA VAL A 31 29.91 -16.27 21.89
C VAL A 31 28.80 -15.26 22.18
N ILE A 32 29.11 -14.15 22.87
CA ILE A 32 28.14 -13.09 23.16
C ILE A 32 27.55 -12.52 21.87
N PHE A 33 28.40 -12.16 20.89
CA PHE A 33 27.92 -11.60 19.63
C PHE A 33 27.22 -12.65 18.74
N ILE A 34 27.64 -13.92 18.77
CA ILE A 34 26.91 -15.00 18.09
C ILE A 34 25.48 -15.10 18.63
N ILE A 35 25.31 -15.09 19.96
CA ILE A 35 23.99 -15.10 20.60
C ILE A 35 23.21 -13.84 20.24
N ALA A 36 23.83 -12.66 20.33
CA ALA A 36 23.19 -11.39 20.01
C ALA A 36 22.66 -11.34 18.57
N TYR A 37 23.47 -11.74 17.58
CA TYR A 37 23.04 -11.87 16.19
C TYR A 37 21.98 -12.97 16.01
N GLY A 38 22.11 -14.08 16.74
CA GLY A 38 21.14 -15.18 16.74
C GLY A 38 19.74 -14.75 17.18
N LEU A 39 19.66 -13.89 18.20
CA LEU A 39 18.39 -13.32 18.68
C LEU A 39 17.73 -12.38 17.65
N LEU A 40 18.50 -11.79 16.74
CA LEU A 40 17.98 -10.92 15.68
C LEU A 40 17.54 -11.68 14.43
N LEU A 41 17.95 -12.94 14.25
CA LEU A 41 17.60 -13.75 13.08
C LEU A 41 16.09 -13.92 12.87
N PRO A 42 15.26 -14.20 13.91
CA PRO A 42 13.82 -14.30 13.71
C PRO A 42 13.21 -13.02 13.13
N LEU A 43 13.60 -11.85 13.66
CA LEU A 43 13.14 -10.55 13.16
C LEU A 43 13.64 -10.30 11.72
N PHE A 44 14.90 -10.63 11.44
CA PHE A 44 15.49 -10.46 10.12
C PHE A 44 14.82 -11.36 9.07
N LEU A 45 14.58 -12.63 9.39
CA LEU A 45 13.86 -13.58 8.53
C LEU A 45 12.41 -13.14 8.32
N TRP A 46 11.73 -12.71 9.39
CA TRP A 46 10.39 -12.15 9.30
C TRP A 46 10.35 -10.93 8.35
N ARG A 47 11.34 -10.03 8.42
CA ARG A 47 11.46 -8.87 7.52
C ARG A 47 11.63 -9.28 6.05
N ILE A 48 12.35 -10.35 5.76
CA ILE A 48 12.60 -10.86 4.39
C ILE A 48 11.37 -11.60 3.83
N ILE A 49 10.66 -12.36 4.67
CA ILE A 49 9.55 -13.23 4.24
C ILE A 49 8.24 -12.43 4.11
N THR A 50 8.01 -11.47 5.00
CA THR A 50 6.75 -10.71 5.07
C THR A 50 6.61 -9.75 3.89
N LYS A 51 5.52 -9.89 3.11
CA LYS A 51 5.26 -9.08 1.90
C LYS A 51 5.36 -7.56 2.14
N GLN A 52 4.92 -7.07 3.29
CA GLN A 52 4.89 -5.64 3.61
C GLN A 52 6.28 -5.01 3.84
N THR A 53 7.25 -5.82 4.27
CA THR A 53 8.60 -5.38 4.66
C THR A 53 9.70 -5.92 3.75
N ARG A 54 9.36 -6.87 2.86
CA ARG A 54 10.27 -7.51 1.94
C ARG A 54 10.88 -6.48 0.98
N THR A 55 12.21 -6.47 0.90
CA THR A 55 12.95 -5.62 -0.03
C THR A 55 14.24 -6.32 -0.47
N THR A 56 14.69 -6.03 -1.68
CA THR A 56 15.98 -6.50 -2.20
C THR A 56 17.16 -5.85 -1.48
N ILE A 57 16.94 -4.74 -0.77
CA ILE A 57 17.96 -4.06 0.06
C ILE A 57 18.49 -4.99 1.18
N LEU A 58 17.67 -5.93 1.67
CA LEU A 58 18.07 -6.87 2.72
C LEU A 58 18.95 -8.04 2.23
N ILE A 59 19.18 -8.18 0.92
CA ILE A 59 20.05 -9.24 0.37
C ILE A 59 21.49 -9.07 0.85
N ARG A 60 22.02 -7.84 0.86
CA ARG A 60 23.40 -7.59 1.29
C ARG A 60 23.57 -7.74 2.82
N PRO A 61 22.67 -7.22 3.67
CA PRO A 61 22.60 -7.59 5.08
C PRO A 61 22.53 -9.10 5.34
N ALA A 62 21.88 -9.89 4.45
CA ALA A 62 21.86 -11.34 4.57
C ALA A 62 23.24 -11.98 4.33
N ILE A 63 24.03 -11.42 3.41
CA ILE A 63 25.42 -11.86 3.21
C ILE A 63 26.28 -11.45 4.40
N PHE A 64 26.10 -10.22 4.91
CA PHE A 64 26.80 -9.74 6.11
C PHE A 64 26.61 -10.68 7.31
N ILE A 65 25.36 -11.07 7.61
CA ILE A 65 25.08 -11.90 8.78
C ILE A 65 25.73 -13.29 8.64
N LEU A 66 25.77 -13.85 7.44
CA LEU A 66 26.49 -15.11 7.16
C LEU A 66 28.00 -14.96 7.38
N CYS A 67 28.61 -13.88 6.88
CA CYS A 67 30.02 -13.57 7.16
C CYS A 67 30.28 -13.41 8.67
N ARG A 68 29.34 -12.83 9.42
CA ARG A 68 29.49 -12.62 10.86
C ARG A 68 29.39 -13.89 11.67
N PHE A 69 28.42 -14.76 11.39
CA PHE A 69 28.38 -16.09 12.02
C PHE A 69 29.61 -16.92 11.69
N GLY A 70 30.06 -16.89 10.43
CA GLY A 70 31.28 -17.59 10.01
C GLY A 70 32.53 -17.07 10.72
N SER A 71 32.76 -15.76 10.70
CA SER A 71 33.94 -15.15 11.35
C SER A 71 33.94 -15.33 12.87
N LEU A 72 32.83 -15.05 13.56
CA LEU A 72 32.77 -15.23 15.01
C LEU A 72 32.82 -16.70 15.43
N GLY A 73 32.23 -17.60 14.63
CA GLY A 73 32.31 -19.04 14.84
C GLY A 73 33.74 -19.57 14.71
N LEU A 74 34.45 -19.16 13.66
CA LEU A 74 35.87 -19.46 13.50
C LEU A 74 36.71 -18.85 14.63
N ARG A 75 36.48 -17.59 15.03
CA ARG A 75 37.19 -16.96 16.15
C ARG A 75 36.97 -17.72 17.47
N ALA A 76 35.74 -18.14 17.76
CA ALA A 76 35.41 -18.93 18.94
C ALA A 76 36.08 -20.32 18.92
N TYR A 77 36.11 -20.97 17.75
CA TYR A 77 36.80 -22.24 17.55
C TYR A 77 38.31 -22.10 17.76
N MET A 78 38.93 -21.11 17.13
CA MET A 78 40.37 -20.82 17.22
C MET A 78 40.81 -20.40 18.62
N ALA A 79 39.92 -19.80 19.42
CA ALA A 79 40.20 -19.44 20.82
C ALA A 79 40.43 -20.65 21.75
N LYS A 80 40.07 -21.88 21.31
CA LYS A 80 40.18 -23.11 22.12
C LYS A 80 40.93 -24.26 21.45
N ASN A 81 41.17 -24.18 20.16
CA ASN A 81 41.77 -25.26 19.37
C ASN A 81 43.02 -24.74 18.64
N SER A 82 43.95 -25.64 18.32
CA SER A 82 44.99 -25.35 17.34
C SER A 82 44.36 -25.19 15.95
N TYR A 83 44.79 -24.18 15.20
CA TYR A 83 44.24 -23.83 13.89
C TYR A 83 45.35 -23.59 12.87
N GLY A 84 45.05 -23.83 11.60
CA GLY A 84 45.96 -23.59 10.49
C GLY A 84 45.77 -22.23 9.83
N GLU A 85 46.57 -21.98 8.80
CA GLU A 85 46.51 -20.76 7.98
C GLU A 85 45.15 -20.60 7.28
N GLY A 86 44.53 -21.71 6.88
CA GLY A 86 43.26 -21.72 6.17
C GLY A 86 42.11 -21.12 7.00
N GLU A 87 42.02 -21.50 8.29
CA GLU A 87 41.02 -20.96 9.21
C GLU A 87 41.23 -19.46 9.45
N LEU A 88 42.49 -19.02 9.61
CA LEU A 88 42.85 -17.63 9.83
C LEU A 88 42.53 -16.75 8.61
N ILE A 89 42.86 -17.22 7.40
CA ILE A 89 42.56 -16.52 6.14
C ILE A 89 41.05 -16.45 5.93
N ALA A 90 40.32 -17.56 6.14
CA ALA A 90 38.86 -17.58 5.99
C ALA A 90 38.18 -16.59 6.94
N GLU A 91 38.62 -16.53 8.19
CA GLU A 91 38.13 -15.56 9.16
C GLU A 91 38.41 -14.12 8.71
N LEU A 92 39.66 -13.83 8.31
CA LEU A 92 40.08 -12.50 7.88
C LEU A 92 39.29 -12.00 6.66
N VAL A 93 39.04 -12.88 5.68
CA VAL A 93 38.22 -12.55 4.50
C VAL A 93 36.83 -12.10 4.96
N MET A 94 36.19 -12.87 5.85
CA MET A 94 34.85 -12.56 6.37
C MET A 94 34.83 -11.28 7.22
N ILE A 95 35.84 -11.04 8.05
CA ILE A 95 35.99 -9.81 8.85
C ILE A 95 36.21 -8.60 7.95
N SER A 96 36.96 -8.75 6.86
CA SER A 96 37.33 -7.67 5.95
C SER A 96 36.17 -7.31 5.02
N VAL A 97 35.51 -8.30 4.43
CA VAL A 97 34.46 -8.09 3.41
C VAL A 97 33.10 -7.82 4.05
N GLY A 98 32.78 -8.48 5.16
CA GLY A 98 31.48 -8.40 5.86
C GLY A 98 30.90 -6.97 5.93
N PRO A 99 31.55 -6.01 6.62
CA PRO A 99 31.00 -4.67 6.81
C PRO A 99 30.71 -3.90 5.52
N LEU A 100 31.36 -4.24 4.40
CA LEU A 100 31.09 -3.57 3.12
C LEU A 100 29.67 -3.82 2.64
N PHE A 101 29.06 -4.95 3.01
CA PHE A 101 27.67 -5.24 2.66
C PHE A 101 26.65 -4.36 3.41
N LEU A 102 27.04 -3.73 4.54
CA LEU A 102 26.20 -2.78 5.28
C LEU A 102 26.19 -1.37 4.65
N ILE A 103 27.11 -1.07 3.73
CA ILE A 103 27.19 0.25 3.07
C ILE A 103 26.10 0.42 2.00
N GLU A 104 25.66 -0.66 1.36
CA GLU A 104 24.67 -0.53 0.28
C GLU A 104 23.27 -0.13 0.75
N PRO A 105 22.75 -0.62 1.89
CA PRO A 105 21.52 -0.08 2.46
C PRO A 105 21.54 1.44 2.61
N ILE A 106 22.69 2.04 2.94
CA ILE A 106 22.84 3.51 2.99
C ILE A 106 22.56 4.11 1.61
N ILE A 107 23.26 3.65 0.57
CA ILE A 107 23.14 4.20 -0.79
C ILE A 107 21.72 4.02 -1.34
N SER A 108 21.11 2.86 -1.09
CA SER A 108 19.77 2.53 -1.57
C SER A 108 18.67 3.28 -0.81
N CYS A 109 18.79 3.42 0.51
CA CYS A 109 17.84 4.18 1.31
C CYS A 109 17.98 5.69 1.06
N TRP A 110 19.20 6.23 0.90
CA TRP A 110 19.42 7.64 0.54
C TRP A 110 18.75 8.00 -0.78
N LYS A 111 18.94 7.19 -1.82
CA LYS A 111 18.26 7.40 -3.11
C LYS A 111 16.74 7.35 -2.96
N ARG A 112 16.22 6.35 -2.24
CA ARG A 112 14.78 6.20 -2.01
C ARG A 112 14.18 7.31 -1.15
N HIS A 113 14.93 7.84 -0.18
CA HIS A 113 14.53 8.96 0.67
C HIS A 113 14.18 10.19 -0.18
N ILE A 114 15.02 10.49 -1.17
CA ILE A 114 14.77 11.57 -2.14
C ILE A 114 13.63 11.20 -3.08
N GLU A 115 13.59 9.97 -3.57
CA GLU A 115 12.53 9.53 -4.48
C GLU A 115 11.14 9.48 -3.82
N SER A 116 11.08 9.38 -2.49
CA SER A 116 9.86 9.40 -1.69
C SER A 116 9.40 10.80 -1.30
N ASP A 117 10.33 11.68 -0.92
CA ASP A 117 9.97 13.00 -0.37
C ASP A 117 10.00 14.12 -1.43
N VAL A 118 10.54 13.87 -2.64
CA VAL A 118 10.65 14.87 -3.72
C VAL A 118 9.86 14.44 -4.95
N ALA A 119 8.98 15.32 -5.44
CA ALA A 119 8.17 15.08 -6.63
C ALA A 119 9.04 14.74 -7.84
N LYS A 120 8.60 13.78 -8.68
CA LYS A 120 9.36 13.25 -9.82
C LYS A 120 9.86 14.32 -10.80
N ALA A 121 9.14 15.44 -10.95
CA ALA A 121 9.52 16.57 -11.79
C ALA A 121 10.68 17.40 -11.22
N GLU A 122 10.81 17.45 -9.89
CA GLU A 122 11.82 18.21 -9.15
C GLU A 122 13.03 17.36 -8.74
N GLN A 123 12.97 16.05 -8.96
CA GLN A 123 14.05 15.13 -8.63
C GLN A 123 15.32 15.45 -9.44
N PRO A 124 16.46 15.72 -8.77
CA PRO A 124 17.70 16.07 -9.44
C PRO A 124 18.30 14.88 -10.20
N ARG A 125 18.60 15.06 -11.49
CA ARG A 125 19.19 14.01 -12.34
C ARG A 125 20.53 13.47 -11.82
N TRP A 126 21.28 14.28 -11.09
CA TRP A 126 22.59 13.88 -10.54
C TRP A 126 22.49 12.83 -9.43
N VAL A 127 21.36 12.72 -8.72
CA VAL A 127 21.17 11.72 -7.64
C VAL A 127 21.27 10.30 -8.19
N ARG A 128 20.67 10.06 -9.38
CA ARG A 128 20.78 8.77 -10.07
C ARG A 128 22.23 8.46 -10.43
N SER A 129 22.94 9.43 -11.02
CA SER A 129 24.34 9.26 -11.41
C SER A 129 25.25 9.03 -10.20
N LEU A 130 25.06 9.79 -9.12
CA LEU A 130 25.85 9.63 -7.90
C LEU A 130 25.60 8.27 -7.24
N SER A 131 24.34 7.83 -7.14
CA SER A 131 24.00 6.51 -6.61
C SER A 131 24.70 5.38 -7.39
N ILE A 132 24.75 5.48 -8.72
CA ILE A 132 25.47 4.52 -9.58
C ILE A 132 26.97 4.58 -9.28
N THR A 133 27.57 5.76 -9.23
CA THR A 133 29.00 5.93 -8.92
C THR A 133 29.37 5.35 -7.56
N LEU A 134 28.58 5.62 -6.52
CA LEU A 134 28.78 5.07 -5.17
C LEU A 134 28.68 3.55 -5.16
N ARG A 135 27.72 2.96 -5.88
CA ARG A 135 27.58 1.49 -6.01
C ARG A 135 28.76 0.86 -6.74
N THR A 136 29.27 1.50 -7.80
CA THR A 136 30.47 1.05 -8.52
C THR A 136 31.70 1.11 -7.64
N GLY A 137 31.88 2.20 -6.87
CA GLY A 137 32.95 2.32 -5.88
C GLY A 137 32.86 1.23 -4.81
N LEU A 138 31.66 0.97 -4.28
CA LEU A 138 31.45 -0.09 -3.31
C LEU A 138 31.74 -1.48 -3.88
N PHE A 139 31.34 -1.75 -5.13
CA PHE A 139 31.64 -3.01 -5.81
C PHE A 139 33.16 -3.22 -5.98
N ALA A 140 33.88 -2.18 -6.41
CA ALA A 140 35.33 -2.23 -6.50
C ALA A 140 36.00 -2.43 -5.12
N ALA A 141 35.45 -1.85 -4.05
CA ALA A 141 35.94 -2.06 -2.69
C ALA A 141 35.75 -3.53 -2.23
N ILE A 142 34.59 -4.13 -2.53
CA ILE A 142 34.31 -5.54 -2.23
C ILE A 142 35.26 -6.45 -3.02
N LEU A 143 35.41 -6.21 -4.33
CA LEU A 143 36.27 -7.02 -5.19
C LEU A 143 37.74 -6.98 -4.73
N THR A 144 38.27 -5.79 -4.47
CA THR A 144 39.65 -5.62 -3.99
C THR A 144 39.86 -6.22 -2.59
N ALA A 145 38.86 -6.17 -1.70
CA ALA A 145 38.92 -6.87 -0.41
C ALA A 145 38.98 -8.40 -0.58
N ILE A 146 38.13 -8.97 -1.43
CA ILE A 146 38.07 -10.41 -1.67
C ILE A 146 39.39 -10.88 -2.28
N VAL A 147 39.83 -10.26 -3.39
CA VAL A 147 41.07 -10.64 -4.09
C VAL A 147 42.28 -10.46 -3.17
N GLY A 148 42.40 -9.29 -2.52
CA GLY A 148 43.49 -9.01 -1.59
C GLY A 148 43.55 -10.02 -0.44
N SER A 149 42.40 -10.43 0.11
CA SER A 149 42.37 -11.39 1.23
C SER A 149 42.59 -12.84 0.76
N SER A 150 42.13 -13.20 -0.44
CA SER A 150 42.30 -14.56 -0.99
C SER A 150 43.74 -14.89 -1.39
N LEU A 151 44.55 -13.87 -1.69
CA LEU A 151 45.93 -14.04 -2.12
C LEU A 151 46.93 -14.15 -0.95
N ILE A 152 46.47 -13.96 0.30
CA ILE A 152 47.36 -13.97 1.48
C ILE A 152 48.12 -15.28 1.62
N GLY A 153 47.46 -16.43 1.46
CA GLY A 153 48.13 -17.73 1.58
C GLY A 153 49.25 -17.94 0.56
N ASN A 154 49.12 -17.36 -0.64
CA ASN A 154 50.15 -17.43 -1.68
C ASN A 154 51.24 -16.36 -1.51
N ALA A 155 50.99 -15.33 -0.71
CA ALA A 155 51.87 -14.18 -0.55
C ALA A 155 52.84 -14.30 0.65
N ILE A 156 52.61 -15.26 1.56
CA ILE A 156 53.47 -15.49 2.73
C ILE A 156 54.93 -15.73 2.31
N ASP A 157 55.14 -16.45 1.20
CA ASP A 157 56.48 -16.80 0.70
C ASP A 157 57.01 -15.86 -0.42
N ASP A 158 56.23 -14.87 -0.87
CA ASP A 158 56.57 -13.97 -2.00
C ASP A 158 56.32 -12.49 -1.64
N SER A 159 57.41 -11.74 -1.43
CA SER A 159 57.37 -10.33 -1.04
C SER A 159 56.69 -9.43 -2.08
N SER A 160 56.77 -9.76 -3.38
CA SER A 160 56.11 -8.99 -4.44
C SER A 160 54.59 -9.19 -4.46
N MET A 161 54.14 -10.40 -4.13
CA MET A 161 52.72 -10.71 -3.94
C MET A 161 52.20 -10.07 -2.65
N MET A 162 53.03 -10.00 -1.60
CA MET A 162 52.68 -9.34 -0.34
C MET A 162 52.42 -7.83 -0.52
N ASP A 163 53.26 -7.14 -1.30
CA ASP A 163 53.04 -5.73 -1.64
C ASP A 163 51.71 -5.53 -2.40
N THR A 164 51.41 -6.45 -3.32
CA THR A 164 50.15 -6.44 -4.09
C THR A 164 48.93 -6.67 -3.19
N VAL A 165 49.01 -7.63 -2.26
CA VAL A 165 47.97 -7.91 -1.25
C VAL A 165 47.69 -6.68 -0.39
N ASN A 166 48.75 -6.04 0.12
CA ASN A 166 48.63 -4.86 0.96
C ASN A 166 48.05 -3.68 0.19
N ALA A 167 48.45 -3.48 -1.07
CA ALA A 167 47.88 -2.46 -1.93
C ALA A 167 46.38 -2.67 -2.20
N LEU A 168 45.95 -3.90 -2.48
CA LEU A 168 44.54 -4.23 -2.71
C LEU A 168 43.68 -4.04 -1.46
N ARG A 169 44.15 -4.48 -0.29
CA ARG A 169 43.45 -4.29 0.98
C ARG A 169 43.34 -2.80 1.33
N ARG A 170 44.44 -2.05 1.19
CA ARG A 170 44.47 -0.59 1.37
C ARG A 170 43.48 0.11 0.45
N ALA A 171 43.48 -0.25 -0.84
CA ALA A 171 42.55 0.31 -1.82
C ALA A 171 41.08 0.06 -1.43
N SER A 172 40.74 -1.15 -0.97
CA SER A 172 39.39 -1.46 -0.47
C SER A 172 38.98 -0.57 0.70
N MET A 173 39.85 -0.42 1.71
CA MET A 173 39.54 0.39 2.89
C MET A 173 39.36 1.86 2.55
N ILE A 174 40.28 2.43 1.77
CA ILE A 174 40.19 3.83 1.29
C ILE A 174 38.92 4.04 0.47
N LEU A 175 38.63 3.13 -0.47
CA LEU A 175 37.47 3.27 -1.34
C LEU A 175 36.16 3.16 -0.55
N SER A 176 36.07 2.25 0.41
CA SER A 176 34.88 2.14 1.29
C SER A 176 34.69 3.38 2.16
N MET A 177 35.76 3.95 2.71
CA MET A 177 35.72 5.20 3.48
C MET A 177 35.26 6.38 2.62
N ILE A 178 35.77 6.49 1.38
CA ILE A 178 35.35 7.53 0.42
C ILE A 178 33.87 7.39 0.08
N VAL A 179 33.37 6.17 -0.19
CA VAL A 179 31.96 5.94 -0.49
C VAL A 179 31.05 6.41 0.65
N VAL A 180 31.38 6.06 1.90
CA VAL A 180 30.58 6.48 3.06
C VAL A 180 30.68 7.99 3.30
N ALA A 181 31.86 8.59 3.14
CA ALA A 181 32.05 10.04 3.29
C ALA A 181 31.27 10.84 2.25
N ILE A 182 31.29 10.41 0.97
CA ILE A 182 30.51 11.05 -0.09
C ILE A 182 29.01 10.86 0.16
N SER A 183 28.57 9.68 0.64
CA SER A 183 27.18 9.46 1.03
C SER A 183 26.74 10.43 2.13
N PHE A 184 27.55 10.60 3.17
CA PHE A 184 27.26 11.53 4.27
C PHE A 184 27.09 12.98 3.81
N VAL A 185 27.98 13.44 2.93
CA VAL A 185 27.88 14.78 2.32
C VAL A 185 26.65 14.87 1.41
N ALA A 186 26.34 13.83 0.64
CA ALA A 186 25.16 13.79 -0.21
C ALA A 186 23.87 13.85 0.60
N THR A 187 23.78 13.12 1.72
CA THR A 187 22.67 13.19 2.69
C THR A 187 22.51 14.61 3.25
N LEU A 188 23.61 15.28 3.61
CA LEU A 188 23.58 16.67 4.07
C LEU A 188 23.07 17.65 3.01
N LEU A 189 23.66 17.60 1.81
CA LEU A 189 23.30 18.52 0.73
C LEU A 189 21.85 18.34 0.30
N THR A 190 21.37 17.09 0.27
CA THR A 190 19.98 16.80 -0.11
C THR A 190 18.99 17.20 0.98
N HIS A 191 19.32 17.04 2.26
CA HIS A 191 18.48 17.53 3.35
C HIS A 191 18.41 19.07 3.43
N LEU A 192 19.51 19.78 3.11
CA LEU A 192 19.53 21.24 3.10
C LEU A 192 18.79 21.85 1.88
N HIS A 193 18.71 21.11 0.78
CA HIS A 193 18.17 21.63 -0.48
C HIS A 193 16.74 21.16 -0.78
N PHE A 194 16.32 20.01 -0.23
CA PHE A 194 15.00 19.43 -0.42
C PHE A 194 14.28 19.28 0.92
N SER A 195 12.95 19.36 0.92
CA SER A 195 12.09 19.20 2.10
C SER A 195 11.95 17.74 2.55
N LEU A 196 13.08 17.09 2.85
CA LEU A 196 13.14 15.70 3.28
C LEU A 196 12.72 15.54 4.74
N THR A 197 12.05 14.43 5.07
CA THR A 197 11.62 14.12 6.42
C THR A 197 12.80 13.95 7.37
N LEU A 198 12.75 14.63 8.53
CA LEU A 198 13.81 14.58 9.53
C LEU A 198 14.07 13.16 10.05
N ARG A 199 13.01 12.35 10.15
CA ARG A 199 13.07 10.95 10.62
C ARG A 199 13.96 10.09 9.72
N GLY A 200 13.75 10.12 8.40
CA GLY A 200 14.54 9.34 7.44
C GLY A 200 16.00 9.81 7.41
N THR A 201 16.22 11.12 7.44
CA THR A 201 17.56 11.73 7.47
C THR A 201 18.35 11.34 8.74
N MET A 202 17.72 11.40 9.92
CA MET A 202 18.36 11.04 11.18
C MET A 202 18.73 9.55 11.25
N TRP A 203 17.90 8.68 10.67
CA TRP A 203 18.21 7.26 10.54
C TRP A 203 19.40 7.02 9.61
N LEU A 204 19.44 7.69 8.45
CA LEU A 204 20.58 7.62 7.52
C LEU A 204 21.87 8.07 8.20
N TYR A 205 21.85 9.20 8.91
CA TYR A 205 23.04 9.67 9.64
C TYR A 205 23.49 8.72 10.73
N SER A 206 22.56 8.08 11.44
CA SER A 206 22.90 7.11 12.48
C SER A 206 23.62 5.89 11.88
N LEU A 207 23.15 5.42 10.72
CA LEU A 207 23.77 4.31 10.00
C LEU A 207 25.12 4.71 9.38
N GLU A 208 25.20 5.89 8.76
CA GLU A 208 26.44 6.45 8.21
C GLU A 208 27.49 6.66 9.29
N ALA A 209 27.12 7.20 10.46
CA ALA A 209 28.04 7.37 11.59
C ALA A 209 28.65 6.05 12.05
N CYS A 210 27.85 4.99 12.16
CA CYS A 210 28.36 3.65 12.48
C CYS A 210 29.38 3.18 11.42
N MET A 211 29.06 3.33 10.14
CA MET A 211 29.94 2.88 9.06
C MET A 211 31.18 3.75 8.88
N ILE A 212 31.13 5.04 9.21
CA ILE A 212 32.31 5.92 9.28
C ILE A 212 33.25 5.42 10.36
N ILE A 213 32.75 5.13 11.57
CA ILE A 213 33.58 4.62 12.66
C ILE A 213 34.27 3.31 12.24
N VAL A 214 33.53 2.37 11.65
CA VAL A 214 34.07 1.09 11.19
C VAL A 214 35.13 1.28 10.09
N THR A 215 34.86 2.09 9.06
CA THR A 215 35.78 2.27 7.92
C THR A 215 37.04 3.04 8.31
N VAL A 216 36.91 4.08 9.15
CA VAL A 216 38.05 4.84 9.68
C VAL A 216 38.89 3.96 10.61
N TYR A 217 38.26 3.19 11.50
CA TYR A 217 38.97 2.26 12.36
C TYR A 217 39.75 1.22 11.56
N LYS A 218 39.14 0.59 10.55
CA LYS A 218 39.83 -0.40 9.72
C LYS A 218 41.07 0.16 9.03
N LEU A 219 40.97 1.37 8.47
CA LEU A 219 42.12 2.02 7.85
C LEU A 219 43.19 2.38 8.90
N ALA A 220 42.80 3.00 10.02
CA ALA A 220 43.71 3.38 11.09
C ALA A 220 44.43 2.18 11.71
N GLN A 221 43.72 1.05 11.88
CA GLN A 221 44.27 -0.20 12.36
C GLN A 221 45.29 -0.74 11.35
N PHE A 222 44.94 -0.78 10.06
CA PHE A 222 45.81 -1.30 8.99
C PHE A 222 47.11 -0.49 8.83
N GLU A 223 47.05 0.84 8.90
CA GLU A 223 48.22 1.73 8.81
C GLU A 223 49.11 1.69 10.06
N SER A 224 48.62 1.13 11.16
CA SER A 224 49.34 1.15 12.42
C SER A 224 50.52 0.18 12.43
N SER A 225 51.73 0.71 12.29
CA SER A 225 52.98 -0.08 12.33
C SER A 225 53.39 -0.46 13.76
N ASN A 226 52.95 0.29 14.77
CA ASN A 226 53.28 0.06 16.18
C ASN A 226 52.36 -1.03 16.78
N PRO A 227 52.89 -2.19 17.23
CA PRO A 227 52.10 -3.25 17.85
C PRO A 227 51.30 -2.80 19.09
N ASP A 228 51.83 -1.83 19.85
CA ASP A 228 51.21 -1.32 21.08
C ASP A 228 50.21 -0.18 20.84
N ALA A 229 49.94 0.17 19.58
CA ALA A 229 48.99 1.21 19.27
C ALA A 229 47.57 0.85 19.74
N ALA A 230 46.84 1.82 20.28
CA ALA A 230 45.45 1.62 20.70
C ALA A 230 44.55 1.06 19.59
N ALA A 231 44.83 1.40 18.32
CA ALA A 231 44.12 0.88 17.15
C ALA A 231 44.29 -0.63 16.93
N ARG A 232 45.34 -1.25 17.47
CA ARG A 232 45.60 -2.70 17.37
C ARG A 232 45.14 -3.49 18.61
N SER A 233 44.61 -2.81 19.63
CA SER A 233 44.07 -3.47 20.83
C SER A 233 42.85 -4.33 20.50
N ILE A 234 42.79 -5.51 21.11
CA ILE A 234 41.65 -6.44 21.06
C ILE A 234 40.35 -5.72 21.47
N VAL A 235 40.40 -4.87 22.50
CA VAL A 235 39.23 -4.10 22.96
C VAL A 235 38.74 -3.16 21.87
N THR A 236 39.65 -2.47 21.20
CA THR A 236 39.32 -1.53 20.12
C THR A 236 38.67 -2.24 18.94
N PHE A 237 39.11 -3.46 18.61
CA PHE A 237 38.44 -4.30 17.60
C PHE A 237 37.00 -4.64 17.97
N TRP A 238 36.77 -5.13 19.19
CA TRP A 238 35.42 -5.49 19.63
C TRP A 238 34.48 -4.28 19.72
N VAL A 239 35.00 -3.11 20.10
CA VAL A 239 34.21 -1.89 20.25
C VAL A 239 34.04 -1.14 18.92
N LEU A 240 35.13 -0.73 18.27
CA LEU A 240 35.05 0.14 17.09
C LEU A 240 34.64 -0.60 15.81
N GLN A 241 34.86 -1.91 15.74
CA GLN A 241 34.41 -2.71 14.61
C GLN A 241 33.17 -3.52 14.95
N ILE A 242 33.26 -4.52 15.82
CA ILE A 242 32.18 -5.51 15.99
C ILE A 242 30.91 -4.87 16.55
N LEU A 243 31.01 -4.04 17.59
CA LEU A 243 29.84 -3.39 18.18
C LEU A 243 29.16 -2.41 17.22
N PHE A 244 29.91 -1.56 16.51
CA PHE A 244 29.30 -0.61 15.56
C PHE A 244 28.72 -1.29 14.32
N GLU A 245 29.30 -2.40 13.86
CA GLU A 245 28.67 -3.23 12.83
C GLU A 245 27.38 -3.91 13.34
N PHE A 246 27.36 -4.34 14.60
CA PHE A 246 26.14 -4.87 15.24
C PHE A 246 25.06 -3.79 15.33
N ILE A 247 25.40 -2.58 15.80
CA ILE A 247 24.46 -1.44 15.87
C ILE A 247 23.96 -1.08 14.46
N ALA A 248 24.84 -1.02 13.46
CA ALA A 248 24.44 -0.76 12.08
C ALA A 248 23.44 -1.82 11.56
N PHE A 249 23.70 -3.10 11.81
CA PHE A 249 22.77 -4.18 11.45
C PHE A 249 21.43 -4.07 12.19
N VAL A 250 21.45 -3.76 13.49
CA VAL A 250 20.23 -3.49 14.28
C VAL A 250 19.43 -2.34 13.68
N LEU A 251 20.08 -1.23 13.32
CA LEU A 251 19.41 -0.07 12.70
C LEU A 251 18.74 -0.45 11.37
N ILE A 252 19.35 -1.31 10.56
CA ILE A 252 18.82 -1.80 9.29
C ILE A 252 17.55 -2.64 9.49
N ILE A 253 17.53 -3.52 10.48
CA ILE A 253 16.40 -4.44 10.70
C ILE A 253 15.33 -3.85 11.62
N ALA A 254 15.66 -2.83 12.42
CA ALA A 254 14.73 -2.19 13.35
C ALA A 254 13.54 -1.57 12.61
N ILE A 255 13.78 -1.04 11.41
CA ILE A 255 12.76 -0.35 10.62
C ILE A 255 12.24 -1.21 9.46
N PRO A 256 10.96 -1.09 9.11
CA PRO A 256 10.44 -1.58 7.84
C PRO A 256 10.89 -0.65 6.70
N ILE A 257 11.99 -0.99 6.03
CA ILE A 257 12.60 -0.16 4.96
C ILE A 257 11.59 0.27 3.88
N PRO A 258 10.70 -0.59 3.34
CA PRO A 258 9.69 -0.17 2.35
C PRO A 258 8.58 0.75 2.86
N GLN A 259 8.49 0.97 4.17
CA GLN A 259 7.54 1.92 4.77
C GLN A 259 8.23 3.25 5.12
N TRP A 260 9.49 3.22 5.55
CA TRP A 260 10.27 4.42 5.83
C TRP A 260 10.87 5.04 4.56
N PHE A 261 11.18 4.21 3.56
CA PHE A 261 11.74 4.60 2.27
C PHE A 261 10.97 3.89 1.15
N PRO A 262 9.72 4.31 0.89
CA PRO A 262 8.83 3.67 -0.08
C PRO A 262 9.41 3.56 -1.50
N GLY A 263 10.25 4.53 -1.89
CA GLY A 263 10.74 4.67 -3.26
C GLY A 263 9.62 5.07 -4.25
N PRO A 264 9.91 5.08 -5.56
CA PRO A 264 9.00 5.60 -6.59
C PRO A 264 7.78 4.71 -6.85
N ASP A 265 7.82 3.43 -6.43
CA ASP A 265 6.77 2.44 -6.71
C ASP A 265 5.75 2.32 -5.54
N ARG A 266 5.84 3.19 -4.53
CA ARG A 266 4.99 3.13 -3.35
C ARG A 266 4.71 4.53 -2.81
N ASN A 267 4.03 5.36 -3.59
CA ASN A 267 3.42 6.59 -3.08
C ASN A 267 2.31 6.22 -2.08
N VAL A 268 2.70 5.89 -0.86
CA VAL A 268 1.82 6.00 0.31
C VAL A 268 2.25 7.30 0.97
N GLU A 269 1.49 8.33 0.67
CA GLU A 269 1.65 9.70 1.13
C GLU A 269 1.67 9.76 2.66
N PHE A 270 2.71 10.36 3.22
CA PHE A 270 2.67 10.92 4.57
C PHE A 270 3.13 12.37 4.48
N HIS A 271 2.22 13.25 4.07
CA HIS A 271 2.03 14.60 4.61
C HIS A 271 1.11 15.40 3.69
N ASP A 272 -0.20 15.30 3.90
CA ASP A 272 -1.04 16.49 3.82
C ASP A 272 -2.22 16.34 4.79
N ARG A 273 -2.34 17.26 5.75
CA ARG A 273 -3.47 17.26 6.71
C ARG A 273 -4.78 17.75 6.07
N ASP A 274 -4.76 18.02 4.77
CA ASP A 274 -5.88 18.59 4.01
C ASP A 274 -6.43 17.65 2.91
N MET A 275 -5.81 16.48 2.66
CA MET A 275 -6.27 15.49 1.68
C MET A 275 -7.13 14.40 2.35
N GLU A 276 -8.43 14.42 2.05
CA GLU A 276 -9.39 13.39 2.47
C GLU A 276 -9.44 12.27 1.42
N THR A 277 -9.75 11.04 1.81
CA THR A 277 -9.79 9.91 0.85
C THR A 277 -10.98 10.04 -0.10
N ALA A 278 -10.78 9.85 -1.40
CA ALA A 278 -11.86 9.91 -2.38
C ALA A 278 -12.57 8.55 -2.45
N ASP A 279 -13.85 8.51 -2.05
CA ASP A 279 -14.58 7.26 -1.82
C ASP A 279 -15.61 6.96 -2.93
N SER A 280 -16.31 8.00 -3.42
CA SER A 280 -17.35 7.87 -4.43
C SER A 280 -17.25 8.97 -5.48
N ILE A 281 -17.47 8.63 -6.74
CA ILE A 281 -17.53 9.59 -7.86
C ILE A 281 -18.69 9.28 -8.79
N GLU A 282 -19.22 10.32 -9.43
CA GLU A 282 -20.26 10.17 -10.46
C GLU A 282 -20.29 11.36 -11.43
N PHE A 283 -20.37 11.09 -12.74
CA PHE A 283 -20.60 12.12 -13.74
C PHE A 283 -22.07 12.51 -13.77
N CYS A 284 -22.34 13.80 -13.95
CA CYS A 284 -23.70 14.29 -14.10
C CYS A 284 -24.34 13.73 -15.39
N PRO A 285 -25.51 13.08 -15.31
CA PRO A 285 -26.17 12.49 -16.47
C PRO A 285 -26.97 13.50 -17.31
N PHE A 286 -27.19 14.71 -16.80
CA PHE A 286 -28.06 15.71 -17.41
C PHE A 286 -27.42 16.38 -18.61
N GLU A 287 -28.19 16.52 -19.69
CA GLU A 287 -27.76 17.22 -20.90
C GLU A 287 -27.32 18.66 -20.59
N GLY A 288 -26.20 19.09 -21.16
CA GLY A 288 -25.58 20.39 -20.89
C GLY A 288 -24.70 20.45 -19.64
N PHE A 289 -24.71 19.41 -18.80
CA PHE A 289 -23.90 19.32 -17.57
C PHE A 289 -23.04 18.06 -17.49
N GLN A 290 -22.90 17.32 -18.60
CA GLN A 290 -22.15 16.05 -18.68
C GLN A 290 -20.64 16.21 -18.43
N ASP A 291 -20.15 17.45 -18.47
CA ASP A 291 -18.80 17.86 -18.09
C ASP A 291 -18.62 17.98 -16.56
N LEU A 292 -19.68 17.86 -15.77
CA LEU A 292 -19.61 17.92 -14.31
C LEU A 292 -19.35 16.53 -13.71
N LEU A 293 -18.39 16.49 -12.79
CA LEU A 293 -18.01 15.31 -12.02
C LEU A 293 -18.10 15.64 -10.53
N VAL A 294 -18.81 14.83 -9.76
CA VAL A 294 -18.83 14.95 -8.30
C VAL A 294 -17.94 13.89 -7.66
N CYS A 295 -17.30 14.25 -6.55
CA CYS A 295 -16.51 13.36 -5.73
C CYS A 295 -16.89 13.54 -4.25
N GLY A 296 -17.20 12.44 -3.59
CA GLY A 296 -17.42 12.36 -2.15
C GLY A 296 -16.20 11.82 -1.46
N THR A 297 -15.78 12.48 -0.39
CA THR A 297 -14.63 12.06 0.39
C THR A 297 -15.04 11.45 1.74
N TYR A 298 -14.15 10.64 2.27
CA TYR A 298 -14.30 9.97 3.55
C TYR A 298 -13.02 10.13 4.36
N GLN A 299 -13.11 10.51 5.63
CA GLN A 299 -11.95 10.58 6.52
C GLN A 299 -12.36 10.24 7.95
N ILE A 300 -11.60 9.37 8.59
CA ILE A 300 -11.70 9.12 10.03
C ILE A 300 -10.77 10.09 10.74
N VAL A 301 -11.33 10.85 11.68
CA VAL A 301 -10.56 11.72 12.58
C VAL A 301 -10.12 10.87 13.77
N GLU A 302 -8.82 10.65 13.90
CA GLU A 302 -8.27 9.99 15.08
C GLU A 302 -8.55 10.85 16.32
N PRO A 303 -9.00 10.24 17.44
CA PRO A 303 -9.18 10.98 18.67
C PRO A 303 -7.83 11.59 19.09
N ASN A 304 -7.79 12.91 19.30
CA ASN A 304 -6.61 13.58 19.82
C ASN A 304 -6.23 12.93 21.16
N ASP A 305 -5.10 12.23 21.20
CA ASP A 305 -4.38 11.93 22.45
C ASP A 305 -3.82 13.26 23.00
N GLY A 306 -4.73 14.08 23.54
CA GLY A 306 -4.38 15.23 24.34
C GLY A 306 -3.67 14.73 25.58
N GLY A 307 -2.36 14.95 25.66
CA GLY A 307 -1.47 14.48 26.72
C GLY A 307 -1.93 14.84 28.14
N LYS A 308 -2.79 14.00 28.70
CA LYS A 308 -2.95 13.78 30.12
C LYS A 308 -2.86 12.29 30.36
N LYS A 309 -1.86 11.89 31.14
CA LYS A 309 -1.88 10.59 31.82
C LYS A 309 -3.24 10.46 32.52
N PRO A 310 -3.89 9.29 32.50
CA PRO A 310 -4.98 9.05 33.41
C PRO A 310 -4.41 9.22 34.81
N ASP A 311 -4.93 10.19 35.58
CA ASP A 311 -4.73 10.21 37.01
C ASP A 311 -5.37 8.91 37.54
N GLU A 312 -4.54 8.05 38.12
CA GLU A 312 -4.98 6.95 38.97
C GLU A 312 -5.70 7.57 40.17
N ASP A 313 -7.00 7.83 40.06
CA ASP A 313 -8.00 7.93 41.14
C ASP A 313 -9.27 8.67 40.65
N ALA A 314 -10.08 8.03 39.82
CA ALA A 314 -11.50 8.37 39.68
C ALA A 314 -12.31 7.13 39.28
N SER A 315 -13.39 6.91 40.01
CA SER A 315 -14.30 5.77 40.01
C SER A 315 -14.89 5.34 38.66
N ASP A 316 -15.18 4.04 38.57
CA ASP A 316 -15.97 3.36 37.53
C ASP A 316 -17.34 4.04 37.29
N ASP A 317 -17.38 5.05 36.42
CA ASP A 317 -18.59 5.45 35.72
C ASP A 317 -18.37 5.20 34.21
N GLU A 318 -19.26 4.38 33.64
CA GLU A 318 -19.32 3.99 32.23
C GLU A 318 -19.26 5.21 31.29
N GLN A 319 -18.08 5.53 30.76
CA GLN A 319 -17.98 6.41 29.59
C GLN A 319 -18.32 5.61 28.33
N PRO A 320 -19.24 6.09 27.46
CA PRO A 320 -19.54 5.41 26.19
C PRO A 320 -18.27 5.37 25.33
N PRO A 321 -18.07 4.33 24.51
CA PRO A 321 -16.88 4.19 23.67
C PRO A 321 -16.71 5.43 22.79
N ASN A 322 -15.50 5.99 22.75
CA ASN A 322 -15.13 7.13 21.91
C ASN A 322 -15.70 6.96 20.49
N GLN A 323 -16.75 7.71 20.15
CA GLN A 323 -17.42 7.61 18.86
C GLN A 323 -16.45 8.07 17.77
N THR A 324 -16.12 7.18 16.84
CA THR A 324 -15.23 7.49 15.70
C THR A 324 -15.81 8.65 14.90
N GLN A 325 -15.14 9.79 14.91
CA GLN A 325 -15.58 10.95 14.14
C GLN A 325 -15.22 10.75 12.66
N ARG A 326 -16.23 10.83 11.79
CA ARG A 326 -16.11 10.66 10.34
C ARG A 326 -16.47 11.96 9.63
N VAL A 327 -15.51 12.58 8.95
CA VAL A 327 -15.68 13.84 8.21
C VAL A 327 -15.47 13.60 6.72
N GLY A 328 -16.03 14.47 5.89
CA GLY A 328 -15.86 14.41 4.45
C GLY A 328 -16.33 15.67 3.76
N ARG A 329 -16.22 15.69 2.44
CA ARG A 329 -16.48 16.81 1.56
C ARG A 329 -17.17 16.30 0.31
N LEU A 330 -18.08 17.13 -0.19
CA LEU A 330 -18.62 17.02 -1.52
C LEU A 330 -17.87 18.00 -2.42
N LEU A 331 -17.11 17.45 -3.36
CA LEU A 331 -16.34 18.19 -4.35
C LEU A 331 -17.09 18.14 -5.68
N LEU A 332 -17.24 19.29 -6.33
CA LEU A 332 -17.79 19.42 -7.68
C LEU A 332 -16.70 19.93 -8.61
N PHE A 333 -16.45 19.18 -9.66
CA PHE A 333 -15.48 19.50 -10.69
C PHE A 333 -16.15 19.71 -12.04
N GLN A 334 -15.51 20.50 -12.89
CA GLN A 334 -15.80 20.60 -14.31
C GLN A 334 -14.61 20.07 -15.10
N VAL A 335 -14.88 19.22 -16.08
CA VAL A 335 -13.87 18.75 -17.03
C VAL A 335 -13.65 19.84 -18.08
N SER A 336 -12.44 20.41 -18.10
CA SER A 336 -12.05 21.41 -19.10
C SER A 336 -11.58 20.76 -20.40
N GLN A 337 -11.42 21.58 -21.44
CA GLN A 337 -10.75 21.15 -22.68
C GLN A 337 -9.35 20.61 -22.34
N GLY A 338 -9.04 19.40 -22.81
CA GLY A 338 -7.81 18.67 -22.49
C GLY A 338 -7.89 17.68 -21.32
N HIS A 339 -9.10 17.31 -20.86
CA HIS A 339 -9.33 16.33 -19.78
C HIS A 339 -8.69 16.72 -18.43
N HIS A 340 -8.67 18.01 -18.11
CA HIS A 340 -8.26 18.50 -16.80
C HIS A 340 -9.49 18.77 -15.92
N LEU A 341 -9.34 18.57 -14.61
CA LEU A 341 -10.39 18.81 -13.63
C LEU A 341 -10.22 20.18 -13.00
N GLN A 342 -11.25 21.02 -13.11
CA GLN A 342 -11.35 22.30 -12.44
C GLN A 342 -12.33 22.19 -11.26
N GLU A 343 -11.86 22.43 -10.03
CA GLU A 343 -12.74 22.48 -8.85
C GLU A 343 -13.67 23.71 -8.95
N LEU A 344 -14.99 23.48 -8.98
CA LEU A 344 -16.01 24.53 -8.97
C LEU A 344 -16.50 24.83 -7.56
N GLN A 345 -16.67 23.79 -6.74
CA GLN A 345 -17.26 23.91 -5.42
C GLN A 345 -16.77 22.82 -4.47
N LYS A 346 -16.66 23.21 -3.20
CA LYS A 346 -16.35 22.37 -2.05
C LYS A 346 -17.40 22.62 -0.98
N ILE A 347 -18.00 21.55 -0.46
CA ILE A 347 -18.99 21.61 0.62
C ILE A 347 -18.51 20.66 1.72
N GLU A 348 -18.30 21.18 2.92
CA GLU A 348 -17.96 20.36 4.09
C GLU A 348 -19.20 19.58 4.56
N THR A 349 -19.03 18.28 4.78
CA THR A 349 -20.12 17.37 5.16
C THR A 349 -19.61 16.30 6.15
N SER A 350 -20.46 15.37 6.56
CA SER A 350 -19.98 14.12 7.17
C SER A 350 -19.32 13.24 6.09
N ALA A 351 -18.57 12.21 6.50
CA ALA A 351 -17.96 11.32 5.51
C ALA A 351 -19.02 10.74 4.57
N ILE A 352 -18.74 10.75 3.27
CA ILE A 352 -19.68 10.34 2.22
C ILE A 352 -19.34 8.93 1.79
N LEU A 353 -20.35 8.04 1.74
CA LEU A 353 -20.18 6.64 1.34
C LEU A 353 -20.74 6.36 -0.06
N ASP A 354 -21.78 7.10 -0.47
CA ASP A 354 -22.34 6.95 -1.81
C ASP A 354 -22.99 8.24 -2.29
N ILE A 355 -22.96 8.41 -3.61
CA ILE A 355 -23.50 9.58 -4.31
C ILE A 355 -24.23 9.08 -5.56
N LYS A 356 -25.41 9.64 -5.83
CA LYS A 356 -26.14 9.42 -7.08
C LYS A 356 -26.76 10.70 -7.60
N TRP A 357 -26.71 10.89 -8.91
CA TRP A 357 -27.60 11.81 -9.59
C TRP A 357 -28.98 11.18 -9.81
N SER A 358 -30.02 11.99 -9.69
CA SER A 358 -31.37 11.58 -10.04
C SER A 358 -31.45 11.25 -11.54
N PRO A 359 -32.04 10.11 -11.95
CA PRO A 359 -32.06 9.69 -13.34
C PRO A 359 -33.12 10.41 -14.18
N ASN A 360 -33.97 11.25 -13.58
CA ASN A 360 -35.13 11.84 -14.25
C ASN A 360 -34.76 13.16 -14.96
N PRO A 361 -34.66 13.19 -16.30
CA PRO A 361 -34.27 14.39 -17.05
C PRO A 361 -35.35 15.49 -17.04
N LYS A 362 -36.57 15.19 -16.57
CA LYS A 362 -37.70 16.15 -16.52
C LYS A 362 -37.74 16.96 -15.22
N GLN A 363 -36.90 16.62 -14.25
CA GLN A 363 -36.76 17.35 -13.00
C GLN A 363 -35.49 18.22 -13.04
N GLU A 364 -35.43 19.24 -12.18
CA GLU A 364 -34.16 19.93 -11.94
C GLU A 364 -33.10 18.89 -11.53
N PRO A 365 -31.84 19.01 -11.98
CA PRO A 365 -30.81 18.04 -11.62
C PRO A 365 -30.63 17.97 -10.10
N GLN A 366 -30.90 16.80 -9.53
CA GLN A 366 -30.76 16.53 -8.10
C GLN A 366 -29.65 15.50 -7.86
N LEU A 367 -28.91 15.70 -6.77
CA LEU A 367 -27.89 14.81 -6.29
C LEU A 367 -28.25 14.34 -4.88
N ALA A 368 -28.29 13.04 -4.64
CA ALA A 368 -28.43 12.49 -3.30
C ALA A 368 -27.08 11.98 -2.79
N VAL A 369 -26.83 12.20 -1.50
CA VAL A 369 -25.60 11.84 -0.79
C VAL A 369 -25.96 11.02 0.45
N ALA A 370 -25.37 9.84 0.58
CA ALA A 370 -25.44 9.00 1.78
C ALA A 370 -24.22 9.26 2.67
N ASP A 371 -24.47 9.62 3.92
CA ASP A 371 -23.42 10.03 4.85
C ASP A 371 -23.22 9.05 6.04
N ALA A 372 -22.10 9.27 6.73
CA ALA A 372 -21.67 8.50 7.88
C ALA A 372 -22.41 8.84 9.20
N LYS A 373 -23.48 9.64 9.13
CA LYS A 373 -24.34 9.98 10.27
C LYS A 373 -25.79 9.53 10.05
N GLY A 374 -26.01 8.57 9.15
CA GLY A 374 -27.31 7.96 8.97
C GLY A 374 -28.28 8.86 8.21
N ARG A 375 -27.77 9.78 7.38
CA ARG A 375 -28.59 10.77 6.67
C ARG A 375 -28.46 10.63 5.17
N ILE A 376 -29.53 11.04 4.50
CA ILE A 376 -29.55 11.31 3.06
C ILE A 376 -29.69 12.82 2.89
N THR A 377 -28.73 13.43 2.21
CA THR A 377 -28.79 14.86 1.85
C THR A 377 -29.05 14.98 0.35
N VAL A 378 -30.09 15.72 -0.01
CA VAL A 378 -30.45 16.03 -1.40
C VAL A 378 -29.96 17.44 -1.71
N PHE A 379 -29.14 17.55 -2.76
CA PHE A 379 -28.68 18.79 -3.34
C PHE A 379 -29.37 19.03 -4.69
N GLY A 380 -29.66 20.27 -5.02
CA GLY A 380 -30.08 20.70 -6.35
C GLY A 380 -28.94 21.40 -7.06
N LEU A 381 -28.80 21.18 -8.38
CA LEU A 381 -27.86 21.94 -9.21
C LEU A 381 -28.51 23.23 -9.68
N ASP A 382 -27.90 24.36 -9.34
CA ASP A 382 -28.23 25.65 -9.91
C ASP A 382 -27.67 25.72 -11.34
N VAL A 383 -28.59 25.75 -12.32
CA VAL A 383 -28.33 25.66 -13.76
C VAL A 383 -27.49 26.85 -14.26
N GLU A 384 -27.63 28.03 -13.64
CA GLU A 384 -26.93 29.24 -14.07
C GLU A 384 -25.51 29.29 -13.52
N THR A 385 -25.35 28.99 -12.23
CA THR A 385 -24.06 29.10 -11.53
C THR A 385 -23.23 27.82 -11.57
N LYS A 386 -23.83 26.69 -11.99
CA LYS A 386 -23.25 25.34 -11.91
C LYS A 386 -22.79 24.99 -10.49
N ARG A 387 -23.58 25.38 -9.48
CA ARG A 387 -23.30 25.10 -8.07
C ARG A 387 -24.40 24.26 -7.44
N LEU A 388 -24.02 23.39 -6.53
CA LEU A 388 -24.92 22.60 -5.70
C LEU A 388 -25.42 23.44 -4.52
N ARG A 389 -26.75 23.40 -4.30
CA ARG A 389 -27.42 23.93 -3.11
C ARG A 389 -28.07 22.80 -2.33
N GLU A 390 -27.90 22.80 -1.01
CA GLU A 390 -28.62 21.83 -0.15
C GLU A 390 -30.12 22.14 -0.24
N VAL A 391 -30.91 21.14 -0.66
CA VAL A 391 -32.37 21.23 -0.76
C VAL A 391 -33.01 20.64 0.48
N GLN A 392 -32.52 19.48 0.93
CA GLN A 392 -33.07 18.79 2.09
C GLN A 392 -32.03 17.87 2.72
N LYS A 393 -32.07 17.76 4.05
CA LYS A 393 -31.34 16.77 4.84
C LYS A 393 -32.36 15.88 5.57
N ILE A 394 -32.24 14.57 5.43
CA ILE A 394 -33.21 13.59 5.93
C ILE A 394 -32.51 12.61 6.85
N ASP A 395 -32.95 12.53 8.10
CA ASP A 395 -32.47 11.55 9.07
C ASP A 395 -33.15 10.20 8.79
N VAL A 396 -32.37 9.24 8.29
CA VAL A 396 -32.85 7.89 7.94
C VAL A 396 -32.63 6.92 9.08
N ALA A 397 -31.52 7.07 9.80
CA ALA A 397 -31.14 6.27 10.95
C ALA A 397 -30.54 7.16 12.04
N ASP A 398 -30.27 6.56 13.20
CA ASP A 398 -29.52 7.20 14.28
C ASP A 398 -28.13 7.66 13.82
N GLU A 399 -27.62 8.77 14.39
CA GLU A 399 -26.34 9.38 13.98
C GLU A 399 -25.12 8.46 14.17
N THR A 400 -25.25 7.39 14.96
CA THR A 400 -24.21 6.35 15.12
C THR A 400 -24.13 5.39 13.93
N LYS A 401 -25.12 5.38 13.04
CA LYS A 401 -25.25 4.47 11.90
C LYS A 401 -24.81 5.12 10.60
N LEU A 402 -24.29 4.32 9.68
CA LEU A 402 -23.89 4.73 8.34
C LEU A 402 -25.01 4.44 7.34
N CYS A 403 -25.32 5.38 6.45
CA CYS A 403 -25.96 5.08 5.18
C CYS A 403 -24.86 4.64 4.20
N LEU A 404 -24.89 3.39 3.75
CA LEU A 404 -23.80 2.73 3.02
C LEU A 404 -23.91 2.93 1.50
N SER A 405 -25.13 2.82 0.97
CA SER A 405 -25.40 3.03 -0.45
C SER A 405 -26.77 3.65 -0.68
N LEU A 406 -26.98 4.23 -1.85
CA LEU A 406 -28.28 4.74 -2.25
C LEU A 406 -28.53 4.54 -3.74
N ASP A 407 -29.81 4.49 -4.12
CA ASP A 407 -30.23 4.48 -5.51
C ASP A 407 -31.57 5.19 -5.70
N PHE A 408 -31.78 5.72 -6.90
CA PHE A 408 -33.03 6.34 -7.32
C PHE A 408 -33.86 5.36 -8.16
N SER A 409 -35.17 5.38 -7.98
CA SER A 409 -36.10 4.67 -8.85
C SER A 409 -36.16 5.31 -10.24
N ASN A 410 -36.82 4.60 -11.17
CA ASN A 410 -37.33 5.15 -12.44
C ASN A 410 -36.27 5.46 -13.52
N ARG A 411 -35.28 4.58 -13.72
CA ARG A 411 -34.24 4.73 -14.77
C ARG A 411 -34.76 4.52 -16.20
N ARG A 412 -35.73 3.61 -16.42
CA ARG A 412 -36.36 3.37 -17.75
C ARG A 412 -37.80 3.83 -17.84
N SER A 413 -38.53 3.78 -16.72
CA SER A 413 -39.91 4.24 -16.62
C SER A 413 -39.96 5.53 -15.78
N PRO A 414 -39.93 6.73 -16.39
CA PRO A 414 -39.87 8.00 -15.69
C PRO A 414 -41.24 8.35 -15.08
N LEU A 415 -41.69 7.56 -14.10
CA LEU A 415 -42.73 8.00 -13.17
C LEU A 415 -42.13 9.15 -12.36
N ALA A 416 -42.75 10.32 -12.45
CA ALA A 416 -42.38 11.46 -11.62
C ALA A 416 -43.27 11.45 -10.37
N PRO A 417 -42.71 11.59 -9.16
CA PRO A 417 -41.30 11.81 -8.82
C PRO A 417 -40.54 10.49 -8.52
N SER A 418 -39.21 10.51 -8.60
CA SER A 418 -38.39 9.35 -8.21
C SER A 418 -38.47 9.08 -6.71
N GLU A 419 -38.35 7.81 -6.32
CA GLU A 419 -38.22 7.32 -4.95
C GLU A 419 -36.72 7.02 -4.68
N ILE A 420 -36.30 7.00 -3.42
CA ILE A 420 -34.92 6.67 -3.03
C ILE A 420 -34.95 5.41 -2.15
N ILE A 421 -34.01 4.50 -2.39
CA ILE A 421 -33.71 3.39 -1.48
C ILE A 421 -32.30 3.58 -0.94
N THR A 422 -32.09 3.35 0.35
CA THR A 422 -30.77 3.39 0.96
C THR A 422 -30.57 2.21 1.91
N SER A 423 -29.32 1.77 2.01
CA SER A 423 -28.90 0.68 2.88
C SER A 423 -28.18 1.22 4.11
N VAL A 424 -28.48 0.66 5.28
CA VAL A 424 -27.99 1.17 6.57
C VAL A 424 -27.14 0.11 7.28
N SER A 425 -26.05 0.54 7.91
CA SER A 425 -25.08 -0.32 8.62
C SER A 425 -25.65 -1.26 9.71
N ASN A 426 -26.89 -1.08 10.15
CA ASN A 426 -27.53 -1.98 11.11
C ASN A 426 -28.35 -3.11 10.46
N GLY A 427 -28.14 -3.39 9.17
CA GLY A 427 -28.86 -4.45 8.46
C GLY A 427 -30.16 -4.00 7.78
N LEU A 428 -30.56 -2.74 7.94
CA LEU A 428 -31.84 -2.24 7.42
C LEU A 428 -31.71 -1.74 5.97
N LEU A 429 -32.82 -1.84 5.24
CA LEU A 429 -33.09 -0.98 4.09
C LEU A 429 -34.13 0.07 4.47
N ALA A 430 -33.99 1.27 3.93
CA ALA A 430 -34.88 2.39 4.14
C ALA A 430 -35.35 2.97 2.82
N HIS A 431 -36.67 3.07 2.66
CA HIS A 431 -37.34 3.56 1.47
C HIS A 431 -37.89 4.97 1.71
N LEU A 432 -37.47 5.91 0.87
CA LEU A 432 -37.90 7.30 0.92
C LEU A 432 -38.77 7.60 -0.29
N ILE A 433 -39.91 8.25 -0.03
CA ILE A 433 -40.86 8.66 -1.06
C ILE A 433 -40.89 10.17 -1.20
N PRO A 434 -41.13 10.68 -2.42
CA PRO A 434 -41.29 12.10 -2.64
C PRO A 434 -42.65 12.61 -2.12
N THR A 435 -42.65 13.84 -1.63
CA THR A 435 -43.78 14.59 -1.08
C THR A 435 -43.77 16.01 -1.63
N SER A 436 -44.77 16.83 -1.31
CA SER A 436 -44.81 18.24 -1.73
C SER A 436 -43.68 19.10 -1.15
N SER A 437 -43.04 18.67 -0.06
CA SER A 437 -41.97 19.39 0.64
C SER A 437 -40.59 18.73 0.51
N GLY A 438 -40.42 17.74 -0.37
CA GLY A 438 -39.18 16.96 -0.51
C GLY A 438 -39.41 15.47 -0.27
N TYR A 439 -38.42 14.74 0.23
CA TYR A 439 -38.52 13.31 0.53
C TYR A 439 -38.87 13.04 2.00
N THR A 440 -39.58 11.95 2.27
CA THR A 440 -39.82 11.45 3.63
C THR A 440 -39.51 9.96 3.70
N LEU A 441 -39.06 9.50 4.86
CA LEU A 441 -38.94 8.08 5.15
C LEU A 441 -40.35 7.45 5.15
N SER A 442 -40.59 6.52 4.22
CA SER A 442 -41.86 5.81 4.06
C SER A 442 -41.87 4.52 4.88
N SER A 443 -40.82 3.72 4.75
CA SER A 443 -40.68 2.45 5.45
C SER A 443 -39.21 2.09 5.65
N SER A 444 -38.95 1.26 6.66
CA SER A 444 -37.67 0.61 6.88
C SER A 444 -37.90 -0.80 7.41
N TRP A 445 -37.04 -1.74 7.00
CA TRP A 445 -37.19 -3.15 7.37
C TRP A 445 -35.84 -3.85 7.50
N PRO A 446 -35.72 -4.89 8.34
CA PRO A 446 -34.51 -5.70 8.46
C PRO A 446 -34.31 -6.52 7.20
N ALA A 447 -33.34 -6.13 6.39
CA ALA A 447 -33.05 -6.80 5.13
C ALA A 447 -31.95 -7.85 5.29
N HIS A 448 -30.91 -7.55 6.05
CA HIS A 448 -29.76 -8.43 6.29
C HIS A 448 -29.45 -8.50 7.78
N ASP A 449 -28.82 -9.60 8.19
CA ASP A 449 -28.38 -9.81 9.57
C ASP A 449 -27.14 -8.94 9.90
N TYR A 450 -26.50 -8.38 8.86
CA TYR A 450 -25.29 -7.55 8.87
C TYR A 450 -25.39 -6.42 7.84
N GLU A 451 -24.39 -5.54 7.75
CA GLU A 451 -24.33 -4.33 6.91
C GLU A 451 -24.65 -4.57 5.40
N PRO A 452 -25.81 -4.17 4.85
CA PRO A 452 -26.04 -4.19 3.41
C PRO A 452 -25.22 -3.09 2.71
N TRP A 453 -24.14 -3.43 2.01
CA TRP A 453 -23.26 -2.44 1.35
C TRP A 453 -23.81 -1.90 0.05
N ILE A 454 -24.75 -2.61 -0.57
CA ILE A 454 -25.37 -2.15 -1.80
C ILE A 454 -26.86 -2.42 -1.81
N THR A 455 -27.61 -1.42 -2.25
CA THR A 455 -29.01 -1.55 -2.66
C THR A 455 -29.21 -0.87 -4.00
N THR A 456 -30.12 -1.39 -4.82
CA THR A 456 -30.49 -0.78 -6.10
C THR A 456 -31.92 -1.13 -6.46
N PHE A 457 -32.60 -0.22 -7.16
CA PHE A 457 -33.89 -0.54 -7.76
C PHE A 457 -33.71 -1.50 -8.93
N ASP A 458 -34.71 -2.36 -9.13
CA ASP A 458 -34.84 -3.04 -10.40
C ASP A 458 -35.12 -2.00 -11.50
N ILE A 459 -34.48 -2.18 -12.65
CA ILE A 459 -34.52 -1.18 -13.70
C ILE A 459 -35.87 -1.15 -14.44
N ASP A 460 -36.56 -2.29 -14.46
CA ASP A 460 -37.82 -2.47 -15.17
C ASP A 460 -39.02 -2.37 -14.21
N ASP A 461 -38.87 -2.76 -12.93
CA ASP A 461 -39.94 -2.66 -11.91
C ASP A 461 -39.55 -1.75 -10.71
N PRO A 462 -40.12 -0.54 -10.58
CA PRO A 462 -39.80 0.38 -9.48
C PRO A 462 -40.31 -0.08 -8.11
N LYS A 463 -41.07 -1.18 -8.02
CA LYS A 463 -41.48 -1.80 -6.75
C LYS A 463 -40.61 -2.97 -6.34
N THR A 464 -39.59 -3.28 -7.13
CA THR A 464 -38.60 -4.30 -6.81
C THR A 464 -37.26 -3.66 -6.47
N VAL A 465 -36.61 -4.12 -5.40
CA VAL A 465 -35.26 -3.69 -5.02
C VAL A 465 -34.35 -4.89 -4.75
N TRP A 466 -33.07 -4.74 -5.05
CA TRP A 466 -32.03 -5.74 -4.82
C TRP A 466 -31.06 -5.25 -3.75
N SER A 467 -30.57 -6.16 -2.90
CA SER A 467 -29.61 -5.84 -1.84
C SER A 467 -28.55 -6.92 -1.65
N GLY A 468 -27.35 -6.48 -1.23
CA GLY A 468 -26.20 -7.33 -0.93
C GLY A 468 -25.49 -6.89 0.36
N ASN A 469 -24.90 -7.85 1.08
CA ASN A 469 -24.17 -7.66 2.35
C ASN A 469 -22.72 -8.14 2.21
N ILE A 470 -21.83 -7.71 3.11
CA ILE A 470 -20.41 -8.08 3.18
C ILE A 470 -19.97 -8.53 4.58
N ILE A 471 -18.78 -9.15 4.63
CA ILE A 471 -17.92 -9.31 5.80
C ILE A 471 -17.32 -7.95 6.24
N THR A 472 -17.70 -7.44 7.40
CA THR A 472 -16.86 -6.45 8.10
C THR A 472 -15.57 -7.14 8.58
N VAL A 473 -14.51 -7.05 7.78
CA VAL A 473 -13.17 -7.46 8.23
C VAL A 473 -12.57 -6.29 9.00
N GLU A 474 -12.65 -6.35 10.32
CA GLU A 474 -11.69 -5.63 11.16
C GLU A 474 -10.31 -6.08 10.69
N LEU A 475 -9.47 -5.15 10.18
CA LEU A 475 -8.18 -5.44 9.56
C LEU A 475 -7.19 -6.04 10.57
N GLY A 476 -7.37 -7.32 10.90
CA GLY A 476 -6.49 -8.19 11.65
C GLY A 476 -5.96 -9.28 10.72
N LEU A 477 -4.74 -9.12 10.22
CA LEU A 477 -4.08 -10.13 9.38
C LEU A 477 -3.49 -11.23 10.26
N GLU A 478 -4.26 -12.30 10.50
CA GLU A 478 -3.70 -13.63 10.78
C GLU A 478 -4.28 -14.67 9.82
N THR A 479 -3.39 -15.20 8.96
CA THR A 479 -3.67 -16.34 8.09
C THR A 479 -3.56 -17.63 8.89
N ASN A 480 -4.70 -18.15 9.34
CA ASN A 480 -5.07 -19.58 9.42
C ASN A 480 -6.26 -19.76 10.37
N PHE A 481 -7.47 -19.36 10.02
CA PHE A 481 -8.63 -19.78 10.82
C PHE A 481 -9.90 -19.95 10.01
N SER A 482 -10.51 -21.12 10.23
CA SER A 482 -11.89 -21.50 10.05
C SER A 482 -12.87 -20.37 9.71
N TYR A 483 -13.68 -20.59 8.68
CA TYR A 483 -14.98 -19.94 8.50
C TYR A 483 -15.71 -19.81 9.85
N ASN A 484 -16.31 -18.64 10.09
CA ASN A 484 -17.05 -18.17 11.28
C ASN A 484 -16.24 -17.41 12.36
N LYS A 485 -15.89 -16.15 12.06
CA LYS A 485 -15.93 -15.04 13.04
C LYS A 485 -15.82 -13.64 12.41
N GLY A 486 -16.49 -13.46 11.27
CA GLY A 486 -16.88 -12.16 10.72
C GLY A 486 -18.34 -12.30 10.33
N GLY A 487 -19.18 -11.35 10.70
CA GLY A 487 -20.60 -11.41 10.46
C GLY A 487 -20.94 -11.11 9.00
N ASP A 488 -21.28 -12.11 8.20
CA ASP A 488 -21.80 -11.94 6.85
C ASP A 488 -22.95 -12.92 6.61
N ASP A 489 -23.93 -12.51 5.82
CA ASP A 489 -24.97 -13.38 5.32
C ASP A 489 -24.70 -13.91 3.90
N CYS A 490 -23.68 -13.38 3.21
CA CYS A 490 -23.20 -13.72 1.85
C CYS A 490 -24.34 -13.85 0.82
N LYS A 491 -25.40 -13.05 0.98
CA LYS A 491 -26.63 -13.18 0.18
C LYS A 491 -26.84 -12.01 -0.75
N LEU A 492 -27.29 -12.33 -1.95
CA LEU A 492 -28.05 -11.41 -2.80
C LEU A 492 -29.55 -11.63 -2.53
N LYS A 493 -30.27 -10.57 -2.16
CA LYS A 493 -31.71 -10.63 -1.89
C LYS A 493 -32.48 -9.72 -2.83
N ARG A 494 -33.71 -10.11 -3.13
CA ARG A 494 -34.70 -9.28 -3.82
C ARG A 494 -35.89 -9.03 -2.92
N TRP A 495 -36.43 -7.82 -2.96
CA TRP A 495 -37.54 -7.39 -2.13
C TRP A 495 -38.62 -6.76 -3.00
N ASP A 496 -39.86 -6.89 -2.56
CA ASP A 496 -41.01 -6.17 -3.10
C ASP A 496 -41.41 -5.10 -2.10
N LEU A 497 -41.36 -3.83 -2.52
CA LEU A 497 -41.68 -2.69 -1.66
C LEU A 497 -43.13 -2.67 -1.18
N ARG A 498 -44.02 -3.42 -1.84
CA ARG A 498 -45.41 -3.59 -1.41
C ARG A 498 -45.54 -4.56 -0.23
N GLU A 499 -44.57 -5.45 -0.05
CA GLU A 499 -44.54 -6.46 1.02
C GLU A 499 -43.10 -6.70 1.50
N PRO A 500 -42.49 -5.72 2.21
CA PRO A 500 -41.08 -5.79 2.63
C PRO A 500 -40.83 -6.74 3.81
N SER A 501 -41.85 -7.43 4.32
CA SER A 501 -41.74 -8.33 5.47
C SER A 501 -40.86 -9.56 5.21
N ARG A 502 -40.64 -9.93 3.94
CA ARG A 502 -39.77 -11.03 3.54
C ARG A 502 -39.17 -10.80 2.16
N PRO A 503 -37.97 -11.33 1.87
CA PRO A 503 -37.42 -11.27 0.53
C PRO A 503 -38.25 -12.14 -0.43
N THR A 504 -38.47 -11.65 -1.64
CA THR A 504 -39.08 -12.43 -2.73
C THR A 504 -38.10 -13.43 -3.34
N PHE A 505 -36.80 -13.22 -3.12
CA PHE A 505 -35.73 -14.08 -3.62
C PHE A 505 -34.47 -13.97 -2.74
N VAL A 506 -33.74 -15.08 -2.61
CA VAL A 506 -32.45 -15.15 -1.90
C VAL A 506 -31.50 -16.06 -2.69
N ASN A 507 -30.35 -15.54 -3.10
CA ASN A 507 -29.25 -16.32 -3.65
C ASN A 507 -28.10 -16.39 -2.63
N LYS A 508 -27.53 -17.58 -2.46
CA LYS A 508 -26.46 -17.91 -1.51
C LYS A 508 -25.18 -18.41 -2.21
N ASN A 509 -25.06 -18.21 -3.52
CA ASN A 509 -23.96 -18.72 -4.34
C ASN A 509 -22.74 -17.77 -4.36
N PHE A 510 -22.51 -17.01 -3.28
CA PHE A 510 -21.37 -16.12 -3.12
C PHE A 510 -20.47 -16.63 -2.00
N GLU A 511 -19.16 -16.60 -2.23
CA GLU A 511 -18.16 -17.06 -1.24
C GLU A 511 -17.73 -15.93 -0.30
N ALA A 512 -18.07 -14.68 -0.65
CA ALA A 512 -17.89 -13.50 0.16
C ALA A 512 -18.98 -12.45 -0.17
N GLY A 513 -18.94 -11.33 0.54
CA GLY A 513 -19.90 -10.25 0.40
C GLY A 513 -20.17 -9.73 -1.00
N VAL A 514 -21.43 -9.38 -1.27
CA VAL A 514 -21.88 -8.68 -2.48
C VAL A 514 -21.77 -7.17 -2.27
N THR A 515 -21.02 -6.50 -3.13
CA THR A 515 -20.59 -5.10 -2.97
C THR A 515 -21.19 -4.15 -3.98
N THR A 516 -21.54 -4.68 -5.15
CA THR A 516 -22.10 -3.89 -6.24
C THR A 516 -23.12 -4.73 -6.97
N ILE A 517 -24.27 -4.12 -7.20
CA ILE A 517 -25.36 -4.65 -8.00
C ILE A 517 -25.66 -3.56 -9.01
N THR A 518 -25.59 -3.89 -10.29
CA THR A 518 -25.75 -2.91 -11.36
C THR A 518 -26.64 -3.50 -12.43
N PRO A 519 -27.90 -3.03 -12.54
CA PRO A 519 -28.76 -3.38 -13.66
C PRO A 519 -28.24 -2.78 -14.97
N SER A 520 -28.38 -3.51 -16.08
CA SER A 520 -28.05 -2.98 -17.40
C SER A 520 -29.06 -1.90 -17.81
N PRO A 521 -28.61 -0.70 -18.23
CA PRO A 521 -29.49 0.33 -18.78
C PRO A 521 -30.11 -0.05 -20.13
N HIS A 522 -29.49 -1.00 -20.84
CA HIS A 522 -29.82 -1.34 -22.22
C HIS A 522 -30.59 -2.64 -22.33
N THR A 523 -30.14 -3.67 -21.62
CA THR A 523 -30.68 -5.04 -21.71
C THR A 523 -31.62 -5.31 -20.53
N PRO A 524 -32.94 -5.45 -20.76
CA PRO A 524 -33.89 -5.76 -19.69
C PRO A 524 -33.49 -7.01 -18.91
N ASN A 525 -33.71 -7.02 -17.61
CA ASN A 525 -33.37 -8.12 -16.69
C ASN A 525 -31.88 -8.51 -16.57
N LEU A 526 -30.94 -7.88 -17.29
CA LEU A 526 -29.52 -8.20 -17.14
C LEU A 526 -28.96 -7.51 -15.89
N LEU A 527 -28.42 -8.29 -14.96
CA LEU A 527 -27.85 -7.80 -13.72
C LEU A 527 -26.36 -8.17 -13.62
N ALA A 528 -25.49 -7.19 -13.45
CA ALA A 528 -24.09 -7.41 -13.08
C ALA A 528 -23.94 -7.32 -11.56
N VAL A 529 -23.31 -8.32 -10.95
CA VAL A 529 -23.11 -8.43 -9.50
C VAL A 529 -21.64 -8.70 -9.22
N GLY A 530 -21.01 -7.79 -8.48
CA GLY A 530 -19.64 -7.93 -8.00
C GLY A 530 -19.60 -8.35 -6.54
N SER A 531 -18.57 -9.13 -6.20
CA SER A 531 -18.34 -9.63 -4.84
C SER A 531 -16.87 -9.52 -4.45
N TYR A 532 -16.62 -9.55 -3.14
CA TYR A 532 -15.27 -9.68 -2.57
C TYR A 532 -14.58 -10.99 -2.93
N ASP A 533 -15.33 -12.00 -3.38
CA ASP A 533 -14.76 -13.26 -3.87
C ASP A 533 -14.12 -13.14 -5.26
N GLU A 534 -13.86 -11.91 -5.71
CA GLU A 534 -13.14 -11.57 -6.94
C GLU A 534 -13.85 -11.94 -8.24
N ASN A 535 -15.12 -12.35 -8.20
CA ASN A 535 -15.87 -12.76 -9.38
C ASN A 535 -16.96 -11.76 -9.76
N LEU A 536 -16.89 -11.26 -10.99
CA LEU A 536 -17.98 -10.51 -11.62
C LEU A 536 -18.97 -11.50 -12.22
N ARG A 537 -20.21 -11.51 -11.72
CA ARG A 537 -21.26 -12.44 -12.13
C ARG A 537 -22.40 -11.71 -12.82
N PHE A 538 -22.91 -12.30 -13.89
CA PHE A 538 -24.08 -11.80 -14.61
C PHE A 538 -25.27 -12.71 -14.35
N PHE A 539 -26.44 -12.14 -14.08
CA PHE A 539 -27.67 -12.86 -13.81
C PHE A 539 -28.81 -12.35 -14.69
N ASP A 540 -29.74 -13.26 -14.99
CA ASP A 540 -31.09 -12.90 -15.40
C ASP A 540 -31.92 -12.59 -14.14
N ALA A 541 -32.38 -11.35 -13.99
CA ALA A 541 -33.18 -10.88 -12.86
C ALA A 541 -34.48 -11.69 -12.66
N ARG A 542 -35.00 -12.32 -13.73
CA ARG A 542 -36.17 -13.21 -13.67
C ARG A 542 -35.85 -14.52 -12.96
N SER A 543 -34.60 -14.99 -13.05
CA SER A 543 -34.11 -16.24 -12.48
C SER A 543 -32.66 -16.14 -11.98
N ALA A 544 -32.42 -15.30 -10.98
CA ALA A 544 -31.08 -14.99 -10.50
C ALA A 544 -30.44 -16.08 -9.60
N THR A 545 -30.79 -17.36 -9.79
CA THR A 545 -30.28 -18.48 -8.98
C THR A 545 -28.85 -18.87 -9.38
N LYS A 546 -28.59 -18.99 -10.69
CA LYS A 546 -27.26 -19.30 -11.23
C LYS A 546 -26.80 -18.16 -12.13
N PRO A 547 -25.49 -17.83 -12.12
CA PRO A 547 -24.97 -16.83 -13.03
C PRO A 547 -25.02 -17.36 -14.47
N LEU A 548 -25.36 -16.47 -15.40
CA LEU A 548 -25.24 -16.67 -16.85
C LEU A 548 -23.75 -16.75 -17.25
N LEU A 549 -22.94 -15.88 -16.64
CA LEU A 549 -21.51 -15.77 -16.87
C LEU A 549 -20.83 -15.34 -15.57
N SER A 550 -19.62 -15.88 -15.32
CA SER A 550 -18.76 -15.47 -14.21
C SER A 550 -17.36 -15.20 -14.76
N ILE A 551 -16.80 -14.04 -14.43
CA ILE A 551 -15.49 -13.62 -14.91
C ILE A 551 -14.61 -13.29 -13.69
N PRO A 552 -13.46 -13.96 -13.51
CA PRO A 552 -12.54 -13.67 -12.41
C PRO A 552 -11.80 -12.34 -12.68
N MET A 553 -11.87 -11.42 -11.73
CA MET A 553 -11.26 -10.09 -11.82
C MET A 553 -9.88 -10.00 -11.15
N GLY A 554 -9.53 -10.96 -10.29
CA GLY A 554 -8.23 -11.02 -9.60
C GLY A 554 -8.09 -10.07 -8.41
N GLY A 555 -9.21 -9.53 -7.91
CA GLY A 555 -9.31 -8.74 -6.69
C GLY A 555 -10.77 -8.47 -6.34
N GLY A 556 -11.05 -8.20 -5.06
CA GLY A 556 -12.41 -7.92 -4.58
C GLY A 556 -13.02 -6.73 -5.31
N ILE A 557 -14.25 -6.90 -5.81
CA ILE A 557 -14.91 -5.88 -6.62
C ILE A 557 -15.59 -4.89 -5.67
N TRP A 558 -15.45 -3.58 -5.89
CA TRP A 558 -16.14 -2.56 -5.10
C TRP A 558 -17.24 -1.83 -5.88
N ARG A 559 -16.99 -1.54 -7.15
CA ARG A 559 -17.92 -0.80 -8.00
C ARG A 559 -18.02 -1.40 -9.39
N THR A 560 -19.23 -1.42 -9.95
CA THR A 560 -19.47 -1.78 -11.35
C THR A 560 -20.40 -0.77 -12.01
N ARG A 561 -20.14 -0.44 -13.28
CA ARG A 561 -20.95 0.46 -14.10
C ARG A 561 -21.02 -0.03 -15.54
N PHE A 562 -22.23 -0.33 -16.01
CA PHE A 562 -22.46 -0.49 -17.45
C PHE A 562 -22.21 0.83 -18.18
N HIS A 563 -21.70 0.73 -19.40
CA HIS A 563 -21.48 1.89 -20.24
C HIS A 563 -22.82 2.59 -20.57
N PRO A 564 -22.88 3.94 -20.52
CA PRO A 564 -24.13 4.68 -20.72
C PRO A 564 -24.62 4.71 -22.18
N SER A 565 -23.74 4.60 -23.17
CA SER A 565 -24.11 4.52 -24.60
C SER A 565 -24.60 3.13 -24.98
N ALA A 566 -25.69 3.06 -25.74
CA ALA A 566 -26.24 1.81 -26.29
C ALA A 566 -25.31 1.15 -27.33
N GLU A 567 -24.45 1.92 -27.99
CA GLU A 567 -23.46 1.39 -28.95
C GLU A 567 -22.41 0.49 -28.26
N ARG A 568 -22.14 0.78 -26.98
CA ARG A 568 -21.23 0.01 -26.12
C ARG A 568 -22.01 -0.73 -25.02
N ALA A 569 -23.22 -1.22 -25.32
CA ALA A 569 -24.08 -1.86 -24.33
C ALA A 569 -23.45 -3.09 -23.62
N GLY A 570 -22.44 -3.70 -24.25
CA GLY A 570 -21.67 -4.81 -23.68
C GLY A 570 -20.47 -4.39 -22.84
N ASP A 571 -20.20 -3.10 -22.64
CA ASP A 571 -19.03 -2.64 -21.91
C ASP A 571 -19.38 -2.30 -20.46
N LEU A 572 -18.50 -2.70 -19.55
CA LEU A 572 -18.60 -2.43 -18.12
C LEU A 572 -17.28 -1.90 -17.59
N LEU A 573 -17.36 -0.95 -16.66
CA LEU A 573 -16.25 -0.49 -15.84
C LEU A 573 -16.34 -1.16 -14.47
N VAL A 574 -15.22 -1.66 -13.99
CA VAL A 574 -15.12 -2.41 -12.73
C VAL A 574 -13.96 -1.87 -11.90
N ALA A 575 -14.25 -1.42 -10.67
CA ALA A 575 -13.25 -1.08 -9.68
C ALA A 575 -12.93 -2.33 -8.85
N CYS A 576 -11.72 -2.86 -9.00
CA CYS A 576 -11.23 -4.04 -8.29
C CYS A 576 -10.24 -3.56 -7.22
N MET A 577 -10.61 -3.61 -5.94
CA MET A 577 -9.90 -2.95 -4.85
C MET A 577 -8.39 -3.19 -4.86
N HIS A 578 -7.93 -4.41 -5.13
CA HIS A 578 -6.51 -4.75 -5.15
C HIS A 578 -5.94 -5.01 -6.56
N ALA A 579 -6.73 -4.80 -7.61
CA ALA A 579 -6.39 -5.14 -8.99
C ALA A 579 -6.74 -4.02 -9.99
N GLY A 580 -6.77 -2.78 -9.52
CA GLY A 580 -6.99 -1.58 -10.33
C GLY A 580 -8.40 -1.48 -10.94
N PHE A 581 -8.51 -0.70 -12.00
CA PHE A 581 -9.76 -0.51 -12.74
C PHE A 581 -9.71 -1.29 -14.04
N LYS A 582 -10.83 -1.92 -14.41
CA LYS A 582 -10.91 -2.77 -15.59
C LYS A 582 -12.11 -2.40 -16.43
N THR A 583 -11.93 -2.41 -17.74
CA THR A 583 -13.06 -2.46 -18.68
C THR A 583 -13.28 -3.90 -19.10
N VAL A 584 -14.53 -4.35 -19.03
CA VAL A 584 -14.96 -5.71 -19.37
C VAL A 584 -15.95 -5.61 -20.51
N HIS A 585 -15.76 -6.41 -21.55
CA HIS A 585 -16.72 -6.56 -22.64
C HIS A 585 -17.45 -7.89 -22.52
N ILE A 586 -18.77 -7.87 -22.66
CA ILE A 586 -19.63 -9.05 -22.77
C ILE A 586 -20.18 -9.20 -24.18
N SER A 587 -20.34 -10.44 -24.61
CA SER A 587 -20.77 -10.78 -25.98
C SER A 587 -22.18 -10.27 -26.31
N GLN A 588 -22.48 -10.22 -27.62
CA GLN A 588 -23.83 -9.89 -28.09
C GLN A 588 -24.91 -10.84 -27.52
N GLY A 589 -24.59 -12.12 -27.32
CA GLY A 589 -25.51 -13.08 -26.70
C GLY A 589 -25.86 -12.73 -25.25
N MET A 590 -24.94 -12.08 -24.53
CA MET A 590 -25.24 -11.52 -23.21
C MET A 590 -26.16 -10.30 -23.31
N THR A 591 -25.91 -9.39 -24.26
CA THR A 591 -26.68 -8.14 -24.40
C THR A 591 -28.04 -8.33 -25.10
N GLY A 592 -28.24 -9.44 -25.81
CA GLY A 592 -29.44 -9.71 -26.62
C GLY A 592 -30.69 -10.10 -25.82
N GLY A 593 -30.51 -10.58 -24.58
CA GLY A 593 -31.62 -10.89 -23.65
C GLY A 593 -32.32 -12.24 -23.86
N ASP A 594 -31.99 -13.00 -24.91
CA ASP A 594 -32.46 -14.38 -25.11
C ASP A 594 -31.40 -15.41 -24.68
N TRP A 595 -31.24 -15.54 -23.37
CA TRP A 595 -30.25 -16.42 -22.75
C TRP A 595 -30.66 -17.91 -22.74
N GLU A 596 -31.88 -18.26 -23.15
CA GLU A 596 -32.27 -19.67 -23.23
C GLU A 596 -31.79 -20.34 -24.52
N THR A 597 -31.71 -19.57 -25.61
CA THR A 597 -31.38 -20.09 -26.95
C THR A 597 -29.96 -19.76 -27.39
N ASP A 598 -29.34 -18.69 -26.88
CA ASP A 598 -28.01 -18.27 -27.27
C ASP A 598 -26.91 -18.98 -26.46
N SER A 599 -26.11 -19.80 -27.14
CA SER A 599 -24.97 -20.49 -26.52
C SER A 599 -23.69 -19.62 -26.39
N ASN A 600 -23.65 -18.45 -27.01
CA ASN A 600 -22.45 -17.61 -27.09
C ASN A 600 -22.36 -16.58 -25.95
N MET A 601 -22.46 -17.05 -24.71
CA MET A 601 -22.29 -16.24 -23.50
C MET A 601 -20.82 -16.19 -23.11
N ASN A 602 -20.14 -15.09 -23.42
CA ASN A 602 -18.75 -14.91 -23.03
C ASN A 602 -18.49 -13.45 -22.65
N GLY A 603 -17.37 -13.22 -21.98
CA GLY A 603 -16.89 -11.89 -21.66
C GLY A 603 -15.44 -11.93 -21.21
N SER A 604 -14.74 -10.83 -21.40
CA SER A 604 -13.32 -10.71 -21.11
C SER A 604 -12.95 -9.29 -20.71
N VAL A 605 -11.88 -9.18 -19.94
CA VAL A 605 -11.24 -7.88 -19.65
C VAL A 605 -10.62 -7.35 -20.95
N VAL A 606 -10.96 -6.12 -21.32
CA VAL A 606 -10.47 -5.42 -22.52
C VAL A 606 -9.31 -4.50 -22.16
N LYS A 607 -9.44 -3.71 -21.10
CA LYS A 607 -8.42 -2.76 -20.64
C LYS A 607 -8.25 -2.85 -19.13
N THR A 608 -7.06 -2.56 -18.65
CA THR A 608 -6.74 -2.46 -17.22
C THR A 608 -5.98 -1.16 -16.98
N PHE A 609 -6.37 -0.43 -15.94
CA PHE A 609 -5.79 0.82 -15.51
C PHE A 609 -5.29 0.67 -14.07
N GLU A 610 -3.96 0.75 -13.90
CA GLU A 610 -3.23 0.46 -12.65
C GLU A 610 -2.40 1.67 -12.17
N GLU A 611 -2.73 2.88 -12.61
CA GLU A 611 -1.98 4.10 -12.20
C GLU A 611 -2.29 4.53 -10.75
N HIS A 612 -3.40 4.05 -10.18
CA HIS A 612 -3.68 4.24 -8.76
C HIS A 612 -2.75 3.36 -7.92
N SER A 613 -2.19 3.94 -6.86
CA SER A 613 -1.24 3.26 -5.96
C SER A 613 -1.91 2.59 -4.77
N SER A 614 -3.24 2.74 -4.66
CA SER A 614 -4.06 2.23 -3.56
C SER A 614 -5.36 1.58 -4.06
N LEU A 615 -6.36 1.47 -3.17
CA LEU A 615 -7.58 0.70 -3.40
C LEU A 615 -8.50 1.39 -4.40
N ALA A 616 -8.83 0.69 -5.48
CA ALA A 616 -9.82 1.14 -6.46
C ALA A 616 -11.24 1.14 -5.86
N TYR A 617 -11.84 2.32 -5.73
CA TYR A 617 -13.16 2.51 -5.09
C TYR A 617 -14.17 3.10 -6.09
N GLY A 618 -14.11 4.41 -6.32
CA GLY A 618 -15.07 5.11 -7.18
C GLY A 618 -14.72 4.97 -8.66
N ALA A 619 -15.74 4.74 -9.48
CA ALA A 619 -15.59 4.60 -10.93
C ALA A 619 -16.88 5.00 -11.63
N ASP A 620 -16.80 5.84 -12.66
CA ASP A 620 -17.94 6.17 -13.51
C ASP A 620 -17.53 6.59 -14.93
N TRP A 621 -18.44 6.39 -15.88
CA TRP A 621 -18.28 6.78 -17.27
C TRP A 621 -18.73 8.22 -17.49
N SER A 622 -17.93 9.00 -18.21
CA SER A 622 -18.39 10.26 -18.77
C SER A 622 -19.41 10.01 -19.88
N ARG A 623 -20.31 10.97 -20.07
CA ARG A 623 -21.27 11.01 -21.18
C ARG A 623 -20.89 12.06 -22.22
N LEU A 624 -19.68 12.63 -22.13
CA LEU A 624 -19.12 13.48 -23.16
C LEU A 624 -18.90 12.69 -24.47
N PRO A 625 -18.84 13.37 -25.63
CA PRO A 625 -18.56 12.72 -26.91
C PRO A 625 -17.30 11.86 -26.84
N MET A 626 -17.36 10.69 -27.48
CA MET A 626 -16.23 9.77 -27.55
C MET A 626 -15.10 10.38 -28.40
N GLU A 627 -13.87 10.19 -27.96
CA GLU A 627 -12.66 10.53 -28.69
C GLU A 627 -11.96 9.22 -29.08
N GLU A 628 -11.65 9.03 -30.35
CA GLU A 628 -10.93 7.84 -30.85
C GLU A 628 -11.59 6.49 -30.47
N GLU A 629 -12.92 6.43 -30.45
CA GLU A 629 -13.72 5.25 -30.03
C GLU A 629 -13.58 4.86 -28.54
N GLU A 630 -12.91 5.67 -27.72
CA GLU A 630 -12.84 5.50 -26.27
C GLU A 630 -13.72 6.54 -25.56
N SER A 631 -14.17 6.20 -24.35
CA SER A 631 -14.98 7.10 -23.52
C SER A 631 -14.15 7.58 -22.34
N LEU A 632 -14.31 8.84 -21.96
CA LEU A 632 -13.64 9.38 -20.79
C LEU A 632 -14.19 8.69 -19.53
N VAL A 633 -13.29 8.25 -18.66
CA VAL A 633 -13.56 7.56 -17.40
C VAL A 633 -13.00 8.39 -16.26
N GLY A 634 -13.77 8.51 -15.19
CA GLY A 634 -13.30 9.01 -13.90
C GLY A 634 -13.11 7.85 -12.95
N THR A 635 -11.99 7.82 -12.24
CA THR A 635 -11.69 6.83 -11.20
C THR A 635 -11.10 7.51 -9.97
N CYS A 636 -11.45 7.04 -8.78
CA CYS A 636 -10.85 7.50 -7.54
C CYS A 636 -10.43 6.33 -6.66
N SER A 637 -9.36 6.55 -5.91
CA SER A 637 -8.80 5.55 -5.02
C SER A 637 -8.71 6.11 -3.59
N PHE A 638 -8.92 5.20 -2.64
CA PHE A 638 -9.14 5.56 -1.25
C PHE A 638 -7.86 6.13 -0.60
N TYR A 639 -6.84 5.31 -0.32
CA TYR A 639 -5.68 5.77 0.45
C TYR A 639 -4.60 6.53 -0.31
N ASP A 640 -4.72 6.68 -1.64
CA ASP A 640 -3.79 7.53 -2.40
C ASP A 640 -4.37 8.91 -2.70
N HIS A 641 -5.59 9.21 -2.21
CA HIS A 641 -6.20 10.54 -2.30
C HIS A 641 -6.28 11.10 -3.73
N THR A 642 -6.25 10.23 -4.74
CA THR A 642 -6.17 10.63 -6.14
C THR A 642 -7.47 10.38 -6.89
N MET A 643 -7.72 11.25 -7.87
CA MET A 643 -8.70 11.05 -8.92
C MET A 643 -8.01 11.13 -10.28
N HIS A 644 -8.29 10.15 -11.13
CA HIS A 644 -7.75 10.10 -12.48
C HIS A 644 -8.86 10.23 -13.50
N LEU A 645 -8.54 10.92 -14.60
CA LEU A 645 -9.28 10.85 -15.85
C LEU A 645 -8.45 10.06 -16.86
N TRP A 646 -9.07 9.09 -17.52
CA TRP A 646 -8.44 8.27 -18.55
C TRP A 646 -9.47 7.84 -19.59
N GLN A 647 -9.02 7.35 -20.75
CA GLN A 647 -9.90 6.88 -21.81
C GLN A 647 -10.01 5.35 -21.76
N GLY A 648 -11.23 4.81 -21.83
CA GLY A 648 -11.50 3.36 -21.71
C GLY A 648 -12.65 2.85 -22.54
#